data_AF-A0A0Q6WWL6-F1
#
_entry.id   AF-A0A0Q6WWL6-F1
#
_cell.length_a   1.000
_cell.length_b   1.000
_cell.length_c   1.000
_cell.angle_alpha   90.00
_cell.angle_beta   90.00
_cell.angle_gamma   90.00
#
_symmetry.space_group_name_H-M   'P 1'
#
loop_
_entity.id
_entity.type
_entity.pdbx_description
1 polymer ?
#
loop_
_entity_poly.entity_id
_entity_poly.type
_entity_poly.pdbx_seq_one_letter_code
_entity_poly.pdbx_strand_id
1 'polypeptide(L)'
;MEGLFKAGLRHVAAACGLMLLAACGGGGGGGGVSTPTPTPTPPTAPAVPDPVVRLSASATQLYAGEYVQFTAGDTQNGVNWRWEFSDGAAAEGLTVERRFAQAGSFTATAVAQNSAGVTARASTTVQVEAQPSPVARAAGSLLPGCSGLHCAVAADGGYAGSGVGVWRLRNAGATSQLVDVDIANVQPGQSVTLVFSNGQASDATELPKSGSAAVVSLGAAPNARIQAASASAADESHHDALHARMLGLQQQQSLEDLQDQQLPARPLPESAIEPRRRALAAAEVGSTRIWNDLYDDPAKPVPFMASVLSTCSTGTGRRLVFWVDQALTTARTVEAAQIEPLKRSFCGDQGGFARVIAMLGDVWGGSEVANRPWLIQESAAQLQDVNIVVTDHMGADASAAGYFYGLNNSYRWRNSRYANSNEALAFFVNGTGLASNPTFYASTLVHELTHMVTYHQGTIQRGLLHDAWLEETAAMATEDLLAETITPGANKIVIFRLPSYLRSGGSVAMIDWLEGADSANYGAGGSLAAFLNRRYGSGWWRQLVTDCSATVSSYICLDTLLRRAGSEGLADEWERLGSSVFGGMPQRHAPWGYGFPQVQWEGLWLMGTDTAQQATNRKPASINGLTRFGGTGHTYLDDQVPAGATRYQRRGVRVPAGTVLTVVVR
;
A
#
# COMPACT_ATOMS: atom_id res chain seq x y z
N MET A 1 -7.63 48.89 29.21
CA MET A 1 -8.75 48.44 30.05
C MET A 1 -8.90 46.95 29.81
N GLU A 2 -8.77 45.99 30.71
CA GLU A 2 -8.38 45.80 32.12
C GLU A 2 -7.98 44.29 32.16
N GLY A 3 -6.85 43.84 32.74
CA GLY A 3 -6.64 43.63 34.18
C GLY A 3 -7.37 42.34 34.64
N LEU A 4 -6.86 41.35 35.38
CA LEU A 4 -5.76 41.17 36.33
C LEU A 4 -5.65 39.63 36.55
N PHE A 5 -4.50 39.02 36.86
CA PHE A 5 -4.03 38.88 38.24
C PHE A 5 -2.54 38.52 38.28
N LYS A 6 -1.79 39.24 39.11
CA LYS A 6 -0.38 39.02 39.47
C LYS A 6 -0.28 38.63 40.95
N ALA A 7 0.58 37.65 41.20
CA ALA A 7 1.67 37.61 42.19
C ALA A 7 1.41 37.40 43.71
N GLY A 8 2.32 36.60 44.28
CA GLY A 8 2.76 36.58 45.70
C GLY A 8 3.21 35.16 46.10
N LEU A 9 4.31 34.88 46.80
CA LEU A 9 5.30 35.72 47.47
C LEU A 9 6.47 34.83 47.98
N ARG A 10 7.71 35.28 47.71
CA ARG A 10 8.98 35.32 48.49
C ARG A 10 9.50 34.16 49.38
N HIS A 11 10.82 33.97 49.23
CA HIS A 11 11.83 33.30 50.04
C HIS A 11 11.84 33.62 51.54
N VAL A 12 12.29 32.65 52.37
CA VAL A 12 13.17 32.86 53.53
C VAL A 12 14.10 31.65 53.70
N ALA A 13 15.41 31.90 53.78
CA ALA A 13 16.43 31.00 54.30
C ALA A 13 16.77 31.43 55.74
N ALA A 14 17.00 30.48 56.66
CA ALA A 14 17.62 30.75 57.94
C ALA A 14 18.30 29.49 58.50
N ALA A 15 19.60 29.61 58.76
CA ALA A 15 20.43 28.67 59.50
C ALA A 15 20.56 29.14 60.97
N CYS A 16 20.62 28.19 61.91
CA CYS A 16 21.21 28.24 63.25
C CYS A 16 21.07 26.81 63.82
N GLY A 17 22.06 26.12 64.40
CA GLY A 17 23.27 26.58 65.08
C GLY A 17 23.01 26.66 66.59
N LEU A 18 23.17 25.55 67.32
CA LEU A 18 23.30 25.57 68.79
C LEU A 18 24.11 24.37 69.31
N MET A 19 25.33 24.65 69.77
CA MET A 19 26.07 23.86 70.78
C MET A 19 25.86 24.51 72.14
N LEU A 20 25.97 23.76 73.24
CA LEU A 20 26.46 24.24 74.54
C LEU A 20 27.11 23.11 75.36
N LEU A 21 28.37 23.39 75.78
CA LEU A 21 29.07 23.14 77.07
C LEU A 21 29.04 21.72 77.69
N ALA A 22 30.05 21.16 78.37
CA ALA A 22 31.44 21.44 78.78
C ALA A 22 31.57 20.73 80.14
N ALA A 23 32.58 19.86 80.32
CA ALA A 23 33.07 19.47 81.64
C ALA A 23 34.54 19.03 81.54
N CYS A 24 35.35 19.54 82.46
CA CYS A 24 36.75 19.24 82.68
C CYS A 24 36.89 18.49 84.01
N GLY A 25 37.82 17.53 84.11
CA GLY A 25 38.19 16.90 85.39
C GLY A 25 38.83 15.51 85.21
N GLY A 26 40.13 15.40 85.48
CA GLY A 26 40.97 14.22 85.19
C GLY A 26 41.25 13.29 86.36
N GLY A 27 42.04 12.24 86.08
CA GLY A 27 42.69 11.38 87.09
C GLY A 27 42.95 9.92 86.69
N GLY A 28 44.16 9.62 86.20
CA GLY A 28 45.01 8.46 86.53
C GLY A 28 44.63 7.00 86.16
N GLY A 29 45.57 6.28 85.52
CA GLY A 29 45.68 4.81 85.56
C GLY A 29 45.94 4.14 84.21
N GLY A 30 47.08 3.45 84.06
CA GLY A 30 47.59 2.91 82.79
C GLY A 30 47.07 1.54 82.36
N GLY A 31 47.37 1.18 81.11
CA GLY A 31 47.14 -0.14 80.51
C GLY A 31 47.06 -0.04 78.98
N GLY A 32 48.08 -0.52 78.27
CA GLY A 32 48.23 -0.34 76.83
C GLY A 32 47.12 -0.96 75.98
N VAL A 33 46.68 -0.23 74.95
CA VAL A 33 45.93 -0.76 73.81
C VAL A 33 46.33 0.00 72.55
N SER A 34 46.55 -0.78 71.50
CA SER A 34 47.00 -0.50 70.14
C SER A 34 46.31 0.71 69.47
N THR A 35 47.09 1.52 68.75
CA THR A 35 46.59 2.52 67.80
C THR A 35 45.73 1.88 66.70
N PRO A 36 44.48 2.31 66.44
CA PRO A 36 43.77 1.89 65.25
C PRO A 36 44.37 2.59 64.03
N THR A 37 44.84 1.80 63.07
CA THR A 37 45.23 2.23 61.74
C THR A 37 44.04 2.92 61.04
N PRO A 38 44.20 4.09 60.38
CA PRO A 38 43.14 4.65 59.57
C PRO A 38 42.78 3.67 58.45
N THR A 39 41.50 3.31 58.34
CA THR A 39 40.98 2.53 57.22
C THR A 39 41.29 3.28 55.93
N PRO A 40 42.00 2.69 54.95
CA PRO A 40 42.18 3.35 53.66
C PRO A 40 40.80 3.54 53.03
N THR A 41 40.47 4.78 52.68
CA THR A 41 39.34 5.07 51.79
C THR A 41 39.51 4.21 50.53
N PRO A 42 38.48 3.46 50.10
CA PRO A 42 38.53 2.72 48.84
C PRO A 42 38.95 3.69 47.73
N PRO A 43 39.85 3.29 46.81
CA PRO A 43 40.19 4.14 45.68
C PRO A 43 38.88 4.49 44.96
N THR A 44 38.57 5.78 44.86
CA THR A 44 37.45 6.28 44.06
C THR A 44 37.61 5.69 42.67
N ALA A 45 36.63 4.91 42.22
CA ALA A 45 36.66 4.34 40.88
C ALA A 45 36.96 5.46 39.87
N PRO A 46 37.87 5.26 38.91
CA PRO A 46 38.19 6.29 37.93
C PRO A 46 36.88 6.73 37.26
N ALA A 47 36.61 8.04 37.28
CA ALA A 47 35.42 8.61 36.65
C ALA A 47 35.39 8.16 35.19
N VAL A 48 34.32 7.47 34.79
CA VAL A 48 34.14 7.05 33.40
C VAL A 48 34.02 8.32 32.55
N PRO A 49 34.87 8.52 31.53
CA PRO A 49 34.83 9.74 30.74
C PRO A 49 33.49 9.89 30.01
N ASP A 50 33.07 11.13 29.77
CA ASP A 50 31.86 11.42 28.99
C ASP A 50 32.02 10.89 27.55
N PRO A 51 30.99 10.26 26.97
CA PRO A 51 31.01 9.85 25.56
C PRO A 51 31.26 11.04 24.62
N VAL A 52 32.15 10.87 23.62
CA VAL A 52 32.41 11.89 22.60
C VAL A 52 31.71 11.49 21.31
N VAL A 53 30.51 12.01 21.10
CA VAL A 53 29.68 11.66 19.95
C VAL A 53 30.17 12.35 18.68
N ARG A 54 30.53 11.56 17.67
CA ARG A 54 30.78 11.99 16.28
C ARG A 54 29.62 11.54 15.41
N LEU A 55 29.23 12.37 14.46
CA LEU A 55 28.13 12.08 13.54
C LEU A 55 28.53 12.31 12.10
N SER A 56 28.01 11.46 11.23
CA SER A 56 28.01 11.66 9.79
C SER A 56 26.67 11.25 9.21
N ALA A 57 26.22 11.97 8.20
CA ALA A 57 25.13 11.53 7.32
C ALA A 57 25.74 11.20 5.95
N SER A 58 25.20 10.19 5.27
CA SER A 58 25.65 9.82 3.91
C SER A 58 25.41 10.94 2.89
N ALA A 59 24.48 11.86 3.19
CA ALA A 59 24.24 13.09 2.45
C ALA A 59 23.69 14.18 3.38
N THR A 60 23.99 15.43 3.08
CA THR A 60 23.42 16.62 3.76
C THR A 60 22.26 17.23 2.98
N GLN A 61 22.10 16.87 1.71
CA GLN A 61 21.01 17.24 0.82
C GLN A 61 20.51 15.99 0.09
N LEU A 62 19.20 15.82 0.01
CA LEU A 62 18.53 14.70 -0.64
C LEU A 62 17.11 15.12 -1.05
N TYR A 63 16.43 14.31 -1.85
CA TYR A 63 15.03 14.54 -2.18
C TYR A 63 14.07 13.72 -1.31
N ALA A 64 12.84 14.20 -1.12
CA ALA A 64 11.78 13.57 -0.33
C ALA A 64 11.47 12.11 -0.74
N GLY A 65 11.85 11.14 0.09
CA GLY A 65 11.66 9.73 -0.16
C GLY A 65 12.93 8.97 -0.57
N GLU A 66 14.08 9.63 -0.57
CA GLU A 66 15.38 8.95 -0.61
C GLU A 66 15.79 8.46 0.77
N TYR A 67 16.55 7.36 0.82
CA TYR A 67 17.16 6.88 2.06
C TYR A 67 18.45 7.64 2.33
N VAL A 68 18.63 8.15 3.55
CA VAL A 68 19.89 8.67 4.06
C VAL A 68 20.34 7.83 5.24
N GLN A 69 21.63 7.50 5.29
CA GLN A 69 22.22 6.77 6.40
C GLN A 69 22.85 7.77 7.36
N PHE A 70 22.52 7.64 8.64
CA PHE A 70 23.18 8.34 9.74
C PHE A 70 24.05 7.36 10.50
N THR A 71 25.30 7.74 10.75
CA THR A 71 26.25 6.95 11.53
C THR A 71 26.75 7.79 12.68
N ALA A 72 26.66 7.22 13.87
CA ALA A 72 27.26 7.74 15.07
C ALA A 72 28.59 7.03 15.34
N GLY A 73 29.43 7.66 16.14
CA GLY A 73 30.67 7.06 16.61
C GLY A 73 31.08 7.67 17.93
N ASP A 74 31.82 6.90 18.71
CA ASP A 74 32.51 7.36 19.90
C ASP A 74 33.89 6.70 19.96
N THR A 75 34.78 7.30 20.72
CA THR A 75 36.09 6.78 21.10
C THR A 75 36.03 5.68 22.16
N GLN A 76 34.86 5.46 22.80
CA GLN A 76 34.63 4.46 23.83
C GLN A 76 33.96 3.18 23.30
N ASN A 77 34.32 2.02 23.86
CA ASN A 77 33.63 0.75 23.60
C ASN A 77 32.41 0.58 24.53
N GLY A 78 31.36 -0.12 24.05
CA GLY A 78 30.20 -0.46 24.89
C GLY A 78 29.19 0.67 25.11
N VAL A 79 29.06 1.57 24.13
CA VAL A 79 28.08 2.67 24.13
C VAL A 79 26.80 2.23 23.42
N ASN A 80 25.67 2.43 24.08
CA ASN A 80 24.34 2.25 23.50
C ASN A 80 23.93 3.53 22.75
N TRP A 81 23.32 3.36 21.58
CA TRP A 81 22.97 4.45 20.69
C TRP A 81 21.47 4.48 20.44
N ARG A 82 20.87 5.64 20.70
CA ARG A 82 19.50 5.97 20.31
C ARG A 82 19.49 7.23 19.47
N TRP A 83 18.63 7.28 18.47
CA TRP A 83 18.42 8.44 17.62
C TRP A 83 17.05 9.04 17.87
N GLU A 84 17.00 10.37 17.91
CA GLU A 84 15.79 11.19 17.99
C GLU A 84 15.76 12.10 16.76
N PHE A 85 14.67 12.03 16.00
CA PHE A 85 14.48 12.85 14.81
C PHE A 85 13.49 13.98 15.08
N SER A 86 13.68 15.13 14.43
CA SER A 86 12.79 16.30 14.58
C SER A 86 11.36 16.07 14.11
N ASP A 87 11.09 14.98 13.38
CA ASP A 87 9.75 14.53 12.99
C ASP A 87 9.07 13.63 14.04
N GLY A 88 9.70 13.45 15.20
CA GLY A 88 9.19 12.65 16.32
C GLY A 88 9.55 11.17 16.27
N ALA A 89 10.20 10.69 15.19
CA ALA A 89 10.63 9.31 15.12
C ALA A 89 11.85 9.05 16.01
N ALA A 90 12.03 7.78 16.39
CA ALA A 90 13.23 7.31 17.07
C ALA A 90 13.76 6.03 16.41
N ALA A 91 15.06 5.79 16.54
CA ALA A 91 15.72 4.56 16.09
C ALA A 91 16.83 4.18 17.07
N GLU A 92 17.33 2.95 16.99
CA GLU A 92 18.40 2.46 17.84
C GLU A 92 19.52 1.86 16.98
N GLY A 93 20.74 1.91 17.50
CA GLY A 93 21.93 1.38 16.85
C GLY A 93 22.91 2.46 16.39
N LEU A 94 24.15 2.02 16.15
CA LEU A 94 25.27 2.88 15.73
C LEU A 94 25.01 3.55 14.38
N THR A 95 24.40 2.79 13.46
CA THR A 95 24.03 3.25 12.13
C THR A 95 22.53 3.04 11.94
N VAL A 96 21.85 4.09 11.47
CA VAL A 96 20.41 4.07 11.20
C VAL A 96 20.13 4.62 9.81
N GLU A 97 19.23 3.97 9.09
CA GLU A 97 18.73 4.45 7.80
C GLU A 97 17.40 5.17 8.01
N ARG A 98 17.22 6.30 7.34
CA ARG A 98 16.01 7.11 7.43
C ARG A 98 15.54 7.53 6.05
N ARG A 99 14.24 7.74 5.94
CA ARG A 99 13.58 8.25 4.75
C ARG A 99 12.53 9.27 5.20
N PHE A 100 12.56 10.46 4.60
CA PHE A 100 11.62 11.53 4.91
C PHE A 100 10.62 11.66 3.77
N ALA A 101 9.33 11.50 4.05
CA ALA A 101 8.28 11.49 3.02
C ALA A 101 8.00 12.89 2.43
N GLN A 102 8.36 13.96 3.15
CA GLN A 102 8.08 15.34 2.77
C GLN A 102 9.38 16.16 2.75
N ALA A 103 9.37 17.22 1.93
CA ALA A 103 10.44 18.21 1.92
C ALA A 103 10.49 18.99 3.24
N GLY A 104 11.69 19.34 3.69
CA GLY A 104 11.90 20.06 4.94
C GLY A 104 13.32 19.91 5.46
N SER A 105 13.61 20.63 6.54
CA SER A 105 14.86 20.49 7.27
C SER A 105 14.66 19.52 8.44
N PHE A 106 15.43 18.44 8.47
CA PHE A 106 15.30 17.41 9.50
C PHE A 106 16.57 17.31 10.34
N THR A 107 16.41 17.40 11.65
CA THR A 107 17.50 17.23 12.61
C THR A 107 17.50 15.80 13.14
N ALA A 108 18.65 15.14 13.03
CA ALA A 108 18.91 13.83 13.63
C ALA A 108 19.81 14.01 14.85
N THR A 109 19.34 13.60 16.03
CA THR A 109 20.07 13.69 17.30
C THR A 109 20.44 12.31 17.78
N ALA A 110 21.73 11.99 17.83
CA ALA A 110 22.21 10.77 18.45
C ALA A 110 22.39 10.99 19.96
N VAL A 111 21.91 10.03 20.74
CA VAL A 111 22.02 9.94 22.19
C VAL A 111 22.87 8.71 22.50
N ALA A 112 24.10 8.95 22.93
CA ALA A 112 25.00 7.93 23.45
C ALA A 112 24.73 7.71 24.94
N GLN A 113 24.75 6.46 25.39
CA GLN A 113 24.77 6.11 26.81
C GLN A 113 25.83 5.04 27.06
N ASN A 114 26.77 5.30 27.97
CA ASN A 114 27.77 4.30 28.38
C ASN A 114 27.24 3.40 29.51
N SER A 115 28.03 2.40 29.89
CA SER A 115 27.68 1.43 30.95
C SER A 115 27.52 2.03 32.34
N ALA A 116 28.06 3.23 32.59
CA ALA A 116 27.87 3.98 33.83
C ALA A 116 26.58 4.82 33.84
N GLY A 117 25.79 4.78 32.78
CA GLY A 117 24.55 5.56 32.63
C GLY A 117 24.77 7.01 32.20
N VAL A 118 26.01 7.42 31.92
CA VAL A 118 26.33 8.77 31.45
C VAL A 118 25.88 8.91 30.00
N THR A 119 25.16 9.99 29.71
CA THR A 119 24.61 10.26 28.38
C THR A 119 25.27 11.46 27.71
N ALA A 120 25.54 11.37 26.42
CA ALA A 120 25.95 12.50 25.58
C ALA A 120 25.04 12.60 24.35
N ARG A 121 24.90 13.81 23.80
CA ARG A 121 24.09 14.08 22.61
C ARG A 121 24.87 14.86 21.57
N ALA A 122 24.64 14.56 20.31
CA ALA A 122 25.04 15.41 19.19
C ALA A 122 23.94 15.39 18.12
N SER A 123 23.89 16.42 17.28
CA SER A 123 22.90 16.52 16.22
C SER A 123 23.53 16.87 14.88
N THR A 124 22.92 16.39 13.80
CA THR A 124 23.23 16.79 12.42
C THR A 124 21.92 17.12 11.69
N THR A 125 21.98 17.94 10.66
CA THR A 125 20.81 18.35 9.87
C THR A 125 20.95 17.90 8.43
N VAL A 126 19.86 17.39 7.86
CA VAL A 126 19.74 17.14 6.43
C VAL A 126 18.66 18.03 5.84
N GLN A 127 18.89 18.55 4.64
CA GLN A 127 17.90 19.29 3.87
C GLN A 127 17.25 18.33 2.87
N VAL A 128 15.95 18.10 3.05
CA VAL A 128 15.15 17.27 2.15
C VAL A 128 14.41 18.20 1.22
N GLU A 129 14.76 18.20 -0.05
CA GLU A 129 14.13 19.03 -1.05
C GLU A 129 12.87 18.36 -1.60
N ALA A 130 11.95 19.19 -2.09
CA ALA A 130 10.86 18.70 -2.90
C ALA A 130 11.42 18.03 -4.15
N GLN A 131 10.66 17.08 -4.67
CA GLN A 131 11.13 16.31 -5.81
C GLN A 131 11.31 17.22 -7.03
N PRO A 132 12.41 17.05 -7.79
CA PRO A 132 12.68 17.91 -8.92
C PRO A 132 11.56 17.70 -9.94
N SER A 133 11.01 18.80 -10.45
CA SER A 133 10.08 18.72 -11.57
C SER A 133 10.80 18.05 -12.73
N PRO A 134 10.15 17.12 -13.44
CA PRO A 134 10.72 16.50 -14.62
C PRO A 134 11.15 17.58 -15.61
N VAL A 135 12.44 17.62 -15.93
CA VAL A 135 12.95 18.53 -16.95
C VAL A 135 12.36 18.06 -18.28
N ALA A 136 11.75 18.97 -19.05
CA ALA A 136 11.32 18.68 -20.41
C ALA A 136 12.54 18.20 -21.22
N ARG A 137 12.52 16.93 -21.62
CA ARG A 137 13.66 16.25 -22.23
C ARG A 137 13.49 16.19 -23.75
N ALA A 138 14.58 16.41 -24.48
CA ALA A 138 14.60 16.32 -25.94
C ALA A 138 14.26 14.89 -26.38
N ALA A 139 13.33 14.77 -27.34
CA ALA A 139 12.89 13.48 -27.88
C ALA A 139 14.03 12.80 -28.68
N GLY A 140 14.12 11.47 -28.60
CA GLY A 140 14.94 10.65 -29.51
C GLY A 140 16.32 10.22 -29.04
N SER A 141 16.68 10.43 -27.76
CA SER A 141 17.92 9.87 -27.17
C SER A 141 17.67 9.25 -25.80
N LEU A 142 18.52 8.29 -25.44
CA LEU A 142 18.47 7.63 -24.14
C LEU A 142 19.10 8.55 -23.09
N LEU A 143 18.30 9.03 -22.13
CA LEU A 143 18.70 10.05 -21.15
C LEU A 143 18.67 9.49 -19.72
N PRO A 144 19.35 10.11 -18.74
CA PRO A 144 19.23 9.70 -17.34
C PRO A 144 17.76 9.66 -16.90
N GLY A 145 17.23 8.49 -16.54
CA GLY A 145 15.85 8.27 -16.08
C GLY A 145 15.67 8.52 -14.57
N CYS A 146 16.76 8.50 -13.81
CA CYS A 146 16.77 8.79 -12.38
C CYS A 146 17.56 10.06 -12.03
N SER A 147 17.45 10.48 -10.78
CA SER A 147 18.26 11.51 -10.14
C SER A 147 18.37 11.23 -8.64
N GLY A 148 19.20 12.02 -7.96
CA GLY A 148 19.34 11.96 -6.50
C GLY A 148 20.38 10.95 -6.02
N LEU A 149 20.41 10.75 -4.71
CA LEU A 149 21.45 10.01 -3.97
C LEU A 149 21.62 8.56 -4.45
N HIS A 150 20.53 7.93 -4.91
CA HIS A 150 20.52 6.51 -5.29
C HIS A 150 20.56 6.27 -6.80
N CYS A 151 20.74 7.33 -7.60
CA CYS A 151 20.85 7.21 -9.04
C CYS A 151 22.30 6.97 -9.48
N ALA A 152 22.55 5.83 -10.11
CA ALA A 152 23.88 5.46 -10.60
C ALA A 152 24.14 5.88 -12.06
N VAL A 153 23.61 7.03 -12.48
CA VAL A 153 23.90 7.62 -13.80
C VAL A 153 24.89 8.77 -13.62
N ALA A 154 26.07 8.63 -14.22
CA ALA A 154 27.13 9.63 -14.15
C ALA A 154 26.82 10.84 -15.05
N ALA A 155 27.54 11.94 -14.83
CA ALA A 155 27.35 13.19 -15.57
C ALA A 155 27.63 13.06 -17.09
N ASP A 156 28.45 12.09 -17.48
CA ASP A 156 28.75 11.75 -18.88
C ASP A 156 27.69 10.81 -19.51
N GLY A 157 26.66 10.42 -18.75
CA GLY A 157 25.62 9.49 -19.17
C GLY A 157 25.99 8.01 -19.00
N GLY A 158 27.20 7.68 -18.54
CA GLY A 158 27.61 6.32 -18.21
C GLY A 158 27.08 5.83 -16.86
N TYR A 159 27.40 4.58 -16.50
CA TYR A 159 27.11 4.06 -15.17
C TYR A 159 28.11 4.62 -14.15
N ALA A 160 27.63 5.01 -12.97
CA ALA A 160 28.45 5.63 -11.94
C ALA A 160 29.33 4.64 -11.14
N GLY A 161 29.16 3.33 -11.36
CA GLY A 161 29.98 2.27 -10.77
C GLY A 161 29.33 1.52 -9.59
N SER A 162 28.31 2.09 -8.94
CA SER A 162 27.56 1.41 -7.88
C SER A 162 26.14 1.96 -7.75
N GLY A 163 25.19 1.11 -7.35
CA GLY A 163 23.78 1.46 -7.20
C GLY A 163 22.96 1.11 -8.44
N VAL A 164 21.81 1.75 -8.61
CA VAL A 164 20.90 1.45 -9.72
C VAL A 164 20.95 2.57 -10.76
N GLY A 165 21.38 2.25 -11.97
CA GLY A 165 21.35 3.16 -13.11
C GLY A 165 20.02 2.99 -13.84
N VAL A 166 19.31 4.09 -14.09
CA VAL A 166 18.08 4.08 -14.90
C VAL A 166 18.25 5.08 -16.02
N TRP A 167 18.06 4.64 -17.25
CA TRP A 167 18.00 5.49 -18.42
C TRP A 167 16.66 5.35 -19.11
N ARG A 168 16.15 6.42 -19.69
CA ARG A 168 14.81 6.50 -20.24
C ARG A 168 14.81 7.17 -21.60
N LEU A 169 14.00 6.64 -22.50
CA LEU A 169 13.66 7.25 -23.77
C LEU A 169 12.14 7.20 -23.97
N ARG A 170 11.53 8.38 -24.03
CA ARG A 170 10.10 8.55 -24.34
C ARG A 170 9.94 8.85 -25.82
N ASN A 171 9.29 7.96 -26.57
CA ASN A 171 8.95 8.23 -27.96
C ASN A 171 7.59 8.94 -28.03
N ALA A 172 7.60 10.28 -27.94
CA ALA A 172 6.39 11.11 -28.10
C ALA A 172 6.02 11.37 -29.57
N GLY A 173 6.78 10.82 -30.53
CA GLY A 173 6.52 10.99 -31.96
C GLY A 173 5.39 10.11 -32.47
N ALA A 174 4.96 10.37 -33.71
CA ALA A 174 3.90 9.61 -34.38
C ALA A 174 4.39 8.28 -35.00
N THR A 175 5.71 8.04 -35.04
CA THR A 175 6.32 6.85 -35.64
C THR A 175 7.31 6.20 -34.69
N SER A 176 7.60 4.92 -34.91
CA SER A 176 8.60 4.18 -34.15
C SER A 176 10.00 4.78 -34.31
N GLN A 177 10.78 4.76 -33.22
CA GLN A 177 12.18 5.16 -33.21
C GLN A 177 13.08 3.92 -33.14
N LEU A 178 14.17 3.93 -33.91
CA LEU A 178 15.27 2.98 -33.77
C LEU A 178 16.39 3.64 -32.97
N VAL A 179 16.82 2.98 -31.91
CA VAL A 179 17.73 3.53 -30.92
C VAL A 179 18.82 2.52 -30.64
N ASP A 180 20.06 2.99 -30.55
CA ASP A 180 21.16 2.20 -30.04
C ASP A 180 21.31 2.48 -28.54
N VAL A 181 21.31 1.43 -27.72
CA VAL A 181 21.60 1.52 -26.28
C VAL A 181 23.10 1.36 -26.13
N ASP A 182 23.75 2.35 -25.52
CA ASP A 182 25.19 2.33 -25.26
C ASP A 182 25.48 2.94 -23.89
N ILE A 183 25.88 2.11 -22.93
CA ILE A 183 26.15 2.50 -21.54
C ILE A 183 27.59 2.12 -21.19
N ALA A 184 28.42 3.12 -20.92
CA ALA A 184 29.81 2.95 -20.49
C ALA A 184 29.94 2.70 -18.98
N ASN A 185 31.13 2.28 -18.55
CA ASN A 185 31.54 2.11 -17.15
C ASN A 185 30.74 1.04 -16.38
N VAL A 186 30.15 0.10 -17.10
CA VAL A 186 29.52 -1.09 -16.52
C VAL A 186 30.57 -2.16 -16.21
N GLN A 187 30.22 -3.14 -15.40
CA GLN A 187 31.07 -4.25 -14.99
C GLN A 187 30.57 -5.59 -15.57
N PRO A 188 31.47 -6.51 -15.94
CA PRO A 188 31.08 -7.84 -16.41
C PRO A 188 30.12 -8.56 -15.46
N GLY A 189 29.05 -9.15 -16.01
CA GLY A 189 28.04 -9.88 -15.23
C GLY A 189 27.00 -9.01 -14.54
N GLN A 190 27.08 -7.67 -14.61
CA GLN A 190 26.00 -6.80 -14.13
C GLN A 190 24.69 -7.07 -14.86
N SER A 191 23.59 -6.96 -14.13
CA SER A 191 22.26 -7.19 -14.68
C SER A 191 21.83 -5.96 -15.47
N VAL A 192 21.33 -6.18 -16.69
CA VAL A 192 20.74 -5.12 -17.51
C VAL A 192 19.34 -5.55 -17.91
N THR A 193 18.34 -4.72 -17.64
CA THR A 193 16.96 -4.99 -18.06
C THR A 193 16.45 -3.86 -18.94
N LEU A 194 15.96 -4.21 -20.13
CA LEU A 194 15.23 -3.29 -21.01
C LEU A 194 13.74 -3.48 -20.74
N VAL A 195 13.07 -2.45 -20.24
CA VAL A 195 11.63 -2.42 -19.99
C VAL A 195 10.96 -1.52 -21.01
N PHE A 196 9.98 -2.05 -21.74
CA PHE A 196 9.13 -1.31 -22.65
C PHE A 196 7.78 -1.10 -22.00
N SER A 197 7.29 0.14 -22.04
CA SER A 197 6.06 0.54 -21.39
C SER A 197 5.16 1.27 -22.38
N ASN A 198 3.96 0.75 -22.60
CA ASN A 198 2.90 1.49 -23.25
C ASN A 198 1.99 2.05 -22.16
N GLY A 199 2.22 3.30 -21.77
CA GLY A 199 1.39 3.97 -20.76
C GLY A 199 0.07 4.50 -21.30
N GLN A 200 -0.19 4.41 -22.61
CA GLN A 200 -1.39 5.01 -23.23
C GLN A 200 -2.62 4.14 -23.03
N ALA A 201 -3.80 4.75 -23.23
CA ALA A 201 -5.08 4.04 -23.22
C ALA A 201 -5.36 3.24 -24.51
N SER A 202 -4.43 3.19 -25.45
CA SER A 202 -4.58 2.51 -26.73
C SER A 202 -3.37 1.65 -27.05
N ASP A 203 -3.59 0.64 -27.88
CA ASP A 203 -2.52 -0.21 -28.38
C ASP A 203 -1.46 0.56 -29.17
N ALA A 204 -0.23 0.10 -29.06
CA ALA A 204 0.82 0.55 -29.96
C ALA A 204 0.58 -0.01 -31.37
N THR A 205 0.79 0.83 -32.38
CA THR A 205 0.64 0.47 -33.81
C THR A 205 1.75 -0.48 -34.29
N GLU A 206 2.88 -0.51 -33.58
CA GLU A 206 4.00 -1.41 -33.84
C GLU A 206 4.46 -2.07 -32.54
N LEU A 207 5.07 -3.26 -32.68
CA LEU A 207 5.64 -3.99 -31.56
C LEU A 207 7.06 -3.50 -31.22
N PRO A 208 7.42 -3.45 -29.93
CA PRO A 208 8.79 -3.18 -29.51
C PRO A 208 9.74 -4.28 -30.01
N LYS A 209 11.00 -3.93 -30.22
CA LYS A 209 12.06 -4.89 -30.53
C LYS A 209 13.27 -4.61 -29.67
N SER A 210 13.87 -5.67 -29.12
CA SER A 210 15.04 -5.55 -28.27
C SER A 210 16.34 -5.22 -29.01
N GLY A 211 16.34 -5.21 -30.35
CA GLY A 211 17.55 -5.05 -31.15
C GLY A 211 18.54 -6.19 -30.96
N SER A 212 19.76 -6.03 -31.48
CA SER A 212 20.82 -7.05 -31.42
C SER A 212 21.98 -6.60 -30.53
N ALA A 213 22.54 -7.52 -29.75
CA ALA A 213 23.79 -7.25 -29.02
C ALA A 213 24.93 -6.94 -30.00
N ALA A 214 25.75 -5.94 -29.71
CA ALA A 214 26.83 -5.50 -30.61
C ALA A 214 28.00 -6.50 -30.73
N VAL A 215 28.08 -7.50 -29.83
CA VAL A 215 29.08 -8.56 -29.85
C VAL A 215 28.40 -9.91 -29.61
N VAL A 216 28.46 -10.81 -30.60
CA VAL A 216 28.11 -12.23 -30.39
C VAL A 216 29.32 -12.91 -29.76
N SER A 217 29.25 -13.22 -28.47
CA SER A 217 30.14 -14.19 -27.85
C SER A 217 29.32 -15.37 -27.34
N LEU A 218 29.65 -16.55 -27.86
CA LEU A 218 29.06 -17.83 -27.50
C LEU A 218 29.42 -18.18 -26.06
N GLY A 219 28.40 -18.33 -25.22
CA GLY A 219 28.56 -18.83 -23.86
C GLY A 219 27.20 -18.99 -23.19
N ALA A 220 26.51 -20.09 -23.49
CA ALA A 220 25.34 -20.49 -22.73
C ALA A 220 25.77 -20.82 -21.28
N ALA A 221 25.28 -20.07 -20.32
CA ALA A 221 25.34 -20.42 -18.90
C ALA A 221 24.01 -21.09 -18.48
N PRO A 222 24.06 -22.03 -17.53
CA PRO A 222 23.04 -23.06 -17.39
C PRO A 222 21.76 -22.53 -16.73
N ASN A 223 20.63 -22.98 -17.28
CA ASN A 223 19.31 -22.85 -16.69
C ASN A 223 19.35 -23.34 -15.23
N ALA A 224 19.20 -22.43 -14.27
CA ALA A 224 18.92 -22.81 -12.90
C ALA A 224 17.54 -23.49 -12.86
N ARG A 225 17.53 -24.73 -12.34
CA ARG A 225 16.32 -25.53 -12.18
C ARG A 225 15.33 -24.81 -11.27
N ILE A 226 14.10 -24.76 -11.78
CA ILE A 226 12.90 -24.28 -11.13
C ILE A 226 12.53 -25.25 -10.00
N GLN A 227 12.44 -24.75 -8.77
CA GLN A 227 11.61 -25.36 -7.74
C GLN A 227 10.28 -24.60 -7.77
N ALA A 228 9.21 -25.31 -8.11
CA ALA A 228 7.87 -24.74 -8.19
C ALA A 228 7.47 -24.21 -6.80
N ALA A 229 7.05 -22.94 -6.74
CA ALA A 229 6.32 -22.44 -5.58
C ALA A 229 4.97 -23.18 -5.50
N SER A 230 4.62 -23.52 -4.26
CA SER A 230 3.59 -24.42 -3.76
C SER A 230 2.17 -24.13 -4.27
N ALA A 231 1.30 -25.14 -4.07
CA ALA A 231 -0.12 -25.23 -4.45
C ALA A 231 -1.02 -23.98 -4.22
N SER A 232 -0.61 -22.96 -3.45
CA SER A 232 -1.39 -21.74 -3.20
C SER A 232 -1.62 -20.87 -4.44
N ALA A 233 -0.69 -20.85 -5.40
CA ALA A 233 -0.81 -19.96 -6.57
C ALA A 233 -1.84 -20.45 -7.62
N ALA A 234 -2.18 -21.75 -7.61
CA ALA A 234 -3.15 -22.33 -8.55
C ALA A 234 -4.59 -22.08 -8.11
N ASP A 235 -4.88 -22.23 -6.81
CA ASP A 235 -6.19 -21.96 -6.22
C ASP A 235 -6.54 -20.47 -6.37
N GLU A 236 -5.59 -19.56 -6.11
CA GLU A 236 -5.77 -18.10 -6.22
C GLU A 236 -6.03 -17.61 -7.65
N SER A 237 -5.41 -18.20 -8.67
CA SER A 237 -5.65 -17.78 -10.06
C SER A 237 -7.04 -18.14 -10.57
N HIS A 238 -7.69 -19.12 -9.95
CA HIS A 238 -9.08 -19.50 -10.25
C HIS A 238 -10.08 -18.56 -9.55
N HIS A 239 -9.68 -17.89 -8.46
CA HIS A 239 -10.53 -16.94 -7.72
C HIS A 239 -10.75 -15.63 -8.48
N ASP A 240 -9.69 -15.11 -9.11
CA ASP A 240 -9.69 -13.79 -9.77
C ASP A 240 -10.51 -13.75 -11.06
N ALA A 241 -10.47 -14.83 -11.84
CA ALA A 241 -11.24 -14.97 -13.08
C ALA A 241 -12.76 -15.01 -12.83
N LEU A 242 -13.16 -15.51 -11.65
CA LEU A 242 -14.54 -15.51 -11.23
C LEU A 242 -14.97 -14.11 -10.78
N HIS A 243 -14.18 -13.39 -9.96
CA HIS A 243 -14.54 -12.06 -9.45
C HIS A 243 -14.83 -11.02 -10.56
N ALA A 244 -14.14 -11.11 -11.71
CA ALA A 244 -14.40 -10.28 -12.89
C ALA A 244 -15.84 -10.35 -13.42
N ARG A 245 -16.52 -11.49 -13.24
CA ARG A 245 -17.92 -11.68 -13.64
C ARG A 245 -18.86 -10.84 -12.80
N MET A 246 -18.66 -10.84 -11.48
CA MET A 246 -19.47 -10.04 -10.56
C MET A 246 -19.32 -8.56 -10.84
N LEU A 247 -18.12 -8.12 -11.19
CA LEU A 247 -17.88 -6.75 -11.59
C LEU A 247 -18.69 -6.36 -12.83
N GLY A 248 -18.77 -7.24 -13.84
CA GLY A 248 -19.64 -7.03 -15.00
C GLY A 248 -21.12 -6.88 -14.63
N LEU A 249 -21.61 -7.75 -13.73
CA LEU A 249 -22.99 -7.65 -13.21
C LEU A 249 -23.20 -6.36 -12.41
N GLN A 250 -22.26 -5.98 -11.56
CA GLN A 250 -22.29 -4.76 -10.75
C GLN A 250 -22.26 -3.50 -11.62
N GLN A 251 -21.46 -3.48 -12.68
CA GLN A 251 -21.43 -2.37 -13.64
C GLN A 251 -22.75 -2.24 -14.40
N GLN A 252 -23.29 -3.36 -14.88
CA GLN A 252 -24.58 -3.36 -15.55
C GLN A 252 -25.68 -2.83 -14.61
N GLN A 253 -25.74 -3.34 -13.37
CA GLN A 253 -26.68 -2.87 -12.35
C GLN A 253 -26.51 -1.37 -12.06
N SER A 254 -25.27 -0.91 -11.97
CA SER A 254 -24.95 0.51 -11.75
C SER A 254 -25.48 1.39 -12.88
N LEU A 255 -25.28 1.00 -14.14
CA LEU A 255 -25.81 1.72 -15.30
C LEU A 255 -27.34 1.78 -15.28
N GLU A 256 -27.99 0.65 -14.96
CA GLU A 256 -29.45 0.58 -14.87
C GLU A 256 -29.99 1.46 -13.71
N ASP A 257 -29.31 1.51 -12.57
CA ASP A 257 -29.69 2.38 -11.46
C ASP A 257 -29.55 3.86 -11.86
N LEU A 258 -28.46 4.24 -12.54
CA LEU A 258 -28.27 5.60 -13.03
C LEU A 258 -29.36 6.03 -14.04
N GLN A 259 -29.82 5.09 -14.87
CA GLN A 259 -30.94 5.34 -15.78
C GLN A 259 -32.25 5.58 -15.00
N ASP A 260 -32.54 4.77 -13.99
CA ASP A 260 -33.75 4.93 -13.17
C ASP A 260 -33.74 6.25 -12.37
N GLN A 261 -32.56 6.73 -11.98
CA GLN A 261 -32.40 8.03 -11.31
C GLN A 261 -32.78 9.23 -12.19
N GLN A 262 -32.73 9.08 -13.51
CA GLN A 262 -33.13 10.13 -14.45
C GLN A 262 -34.65 10.18 -14.66
N LEU A 263 -35.39 9.15 -14.24
CA LEU A 263 -36.84 9.12 -14.34
C LEU A 263 -37.47 10.03 -13.26
N PRO A 264 -38.60 10.72 -13.58
CA PRO A 264 -39.30 11.54 -12.59
C PRO A 264 -39.68 10.71 -11.37
N ALA A 265 -39.29 11.17 -10.18
CA ALA A 265 -39.65 10.49 -8.94
C ALA A 265 -41.18 10.40 -8.82
N ARG A 266 -41.73 9.20 -8.90
CA ARG A 266 -43.15 8.98 -8.62
C ARG A 266 -43.32 9.02 -7.10
N PRO A 267 -44.01 10.03 -6.53
CA PRO A 267 -44.15 10.12 -5.08
C PRO A 267 -44.86 8.86 -4.56
N LEU A 268 -44.18 8.14 -3.66
CA LEU A 268 -44.79 7.04 -2.93
C LEU A 268 -45.66 7.62 -1.81
N PRO A 269 -46.83 7.03 -1.51
CA PRO A 269 -47.62 7.44 -0.34
C PRO A 269 -46.79 7.28 0.95
N GLU A 270 -46.92 8.20 1.91
CA GLU A 270 -46.21 8.15 3.22
C GLU A 270 -46.35 6.78 3.91
N SER A 271 -47.53 6.15 3.79
CA SER A 271 -47.83 4.81 4.32
C SER A 271 -47.04 3.68 3.67
N ALA A 272 -46.51 3.88 2.46
CA ALA A 272 -45.58 2.97 1.79
C ALA A 272 -44.11 3.28 2.13
N ILE A 273 -43.81 4.48 2.65
CA ILE A 273 -42.46 4.97 2.98
C ILE A 273 -42.07 4.61 4.42
N GLU A 274 -42.97 4.75 5.40
CA GLU A 274 -42.71 4.48 6.82
C GLU A 274 -42.20 3.05 7.12
N PRO A 275 -42.82 1.96 6.63
CA PRO A 275 -42.32 0.59 6.84
C PRO A 275 -40.96 0.36 6.18
N ARG A 276 -40.65 1.13 5.14
CA ARG A 276 -39.42 1.04 4.36
C ARG A 276 -38.25 1.75 5.06
N ARG A 277 -38.50 2.89 5.72
CA ARG A 277 -37.50 3.62 6.54
C ARG A 277 -37.03 2.88 7.79
N ARG A 278 -37.72 1.82 8.19
CA ARG A 278 -37.40 1.11 9.44
C ARG A 278 -36.19 0.22 9.21
N ALA A 279 -35.09 0.47 9.91
CA ALA A 279 -33.99 -0.48 9.90
C ALA A 279 -34.51 -1.84 10.40
N LEU A 280 -34.05 -2.91 9.75
CA LEU A 280 -34.38 -4.27 10.17
C LEU A 280 -34.06 -4.44 11.66
N ALA A 281 -34.85 -5.25 12.36
CA ALA A 281 -34.58 -5.54 13.77
C ALA A 281 -33.13 -6.01 13.93
N ALA A 282 -32.46 -5.50 14.97
CA ALA A 282 -31.07 -5.83 15.29
C ALA A 282 -30.88 -7.35 15.32
N ALA A 283 -30.03 -7.87 14.44
CA ALA A 283 -29.74 -9.30 14.38
C ALA A 283 -28.76 -9.66 15.51
N GLU A 284 -29.20 -10.52 16.43
CA GLU A 284 -28.40 -10.98 17.56
C GLU A 284 -27.79 -12.35 17.28
N VAL A 285 -26.75 -12.74 18.04
CA VAL A 285 -26.13 -14.06 17.94
C VAL A 285 -27.18 -15.16 18.05
N GLY A 286 -27.16 -16.11 17.12
CA GLY A 286 -28.16 -17.19 16.99
C GLY A 286 -29.39 -16.84 16.15
N SER A 287 -29.56 -15.58 15.72
CA SER A 287 -30.61 -15.21 14.76
C SER A 287 -30.39 -15.96 13.44
N THR A 288 -31.47 -16.42 12.82
CA THR A 288 -31.43 -17.16 11.55
C THR A 288 -32.23 -16.44 10.48
N ARG A 289 -31.72 -16.43 9.24
CA ARG A 289 -32.50 -15.98 8.07
C ARG A 289 -32.05 -16.67 6.80
N ILE A 290 -32.92 -16.65 5.78
CA ILE A 290 -32.58 -17.06 4.43
C ILE A 290 -31.86 -15.90 3.74
N TRP A 291 -30.69 -16.19 3.20
CA TRP A 291 -29.94 -15.32 2.31
C TRP A 291 -30.03 -15.83 0.88
N ASN A 292 -30.04 -14.92 -0.08
CA ASN A 292 -29.92 -15.24 -1.50
C ASN A 292 -28.48 -14.98 -1.94
N ASP A 293 -27.76 -16.01 -2.38
CA ASP A 293 -26.57 -15.78 -3.19
C ASP A 293 -26.99 -15.40 -4.61
N LEU A 294 -26.50 -14.26 -5.10
CA LEU A 294 -26.84 -13.68 -6.39
C LEU A 294 -25.71 -13.80 -7.42
N TYR A 295 -24.66 -14.54 -7.07
CA TYR A 295 -23.43 -14.58 -7.83
C TYR A 295 -23.64 -15.03 -9.28
N ASP A 296 -24.22 -16.22 -9.47
CA ASP A 296 -24.36 -16.83 -10.79
C ASP A 296 -25.46 -16.19 -11.63
N ASP A 297 -26.66 -16.03 -11.10
CA ASP A 297 -27.76 -15.43 -11.85
C ASP A 297 -28.66 -14.67 -10.87
N PRO A 298 -28.68 -13.32 -10.90
CA PRO A 298 -29.50 -12.56 -9.97
C PRO A 298 -31.01 -12.79 -10.16
N ALA A 299 -31.44 -13.32 -11.31
CA ALA A 299 -32.82 -13.74 -11.54
C ALA A 299 -33.11 -15.15 -10.99
N LYS A 300 -32.08 -15.98 -10.75
CA LYS A 300 -32.16 -17.34 -10.20
C LYS A 300 -31.23 -17.49 -8.99
N PRO A 301 -31.56 -16.86 -7.86
CA PRO A 301 -30.71 -16.88 -6.68
C PRO A 301 -30.57 -18.29 -6.12
N VAL A 302 -29.47 -18.53 -5.40
CA VAL A 302 -29.29 -19.73 -4.57
C VAL A 302 -29.65 -19.37 -3.12
N PRO A 303 -30.85 -19.74 -2.63
CA PRO A 303 -31.24 -19.46 -1.25
C PRO A 303 -30.58 -20.44 -0.28
N PHE A 304 -30.03 -19.92 0.82
CA PHE A 304 -29.45 -20.73 1.89
C PHE A 304 -29.78 -20.15 3.28
N MET A 305 -29.87 -21.02 4.28
CA MET A 305 -30.12 -20.59 5.66
C MET A 305 -28.79 -20.26 6.34
N ALA A 306 -28.68 -19.07 6.92
CA ALA A 306 -27.50 -18.66 7.70
C ALA A 306 -27.89 -18.28 9.12
N SER A 307 -26.93 -18.41 10.04
CA SER A 307 -27.09 -18.01 11.44
C SER A 307 -26.04 -16.96 11.83
N VAL A 308 -26.41 -16.00 12.66
CA VAL A 308 -25.45 -15.03 13.22
C VAL A 308 -24.52 -15.74 14.18
N LEU A 309 -23.23 -15.79 13.84
CA LEU A 309 -22.22 -16.41 14.68
C LEU A 309 -21.54 -15.40 15.61
N SER A 310 -21.41 -14.15 15.17
CA SER A 310 -20.88 -13.06 16.00
C SER A 310 -21.36 -11.70 15.51
N THR A 311 -21.35 -10.72 16.42
CA THR A 311 -21.51 -9.31 16.10
C THR A 311 -20.36 -8.50 16.74
N CYS A 312 -20.11 -7.27 16.26
CA CYS A 312 -19.18 -6.34 16.91
C CYS A 312 -19.46 -4.88 16.54
N SER A 313 -19.10 -3.95 17.43
CA SER A 313 -19.14 -2.50 17.15
C SER A 313 -17.96 -2.08 16.27
N THR A 314 -18.15 -1.02 15.48
CA THR A 314 -17.10 -0.40 14.65
C THR A 314 -16.62 0.95 15.18
N GLY A 315 -17.24 1.49 16.23
CA GLY A 315 -16.97 2.87 16.67
C GLY A 315 -17.61 3.96 15.79
N THR A 316 -18.21 3.61 14.65
CA THR A 316 -18.85 4.55 13.72
C THR A 316 -20.37 4.65 13.92
N GLY A 317 -20.90 4.02 14.97
CA GLY A 317 -22.34 3.84 15.18
C GLY A 317 -22.95 2.66 14.41
N ARG A 318 -22.21 2.04 13.48
CA ARG A 318 -22.61 0.80 12.82
C ARG A 318 -22.13 -0.43 13.59
N ARG A 319 -22.81 -1.55 13.37
CA ARG A 319 -22.41 -2.87 13.86
C ARG A 319 -22.11 -3.78 12.68
N LEU A 320 -21.11 -4.63 12.84
CA LEU A 320 -20.84 -5.73 11.91
C LEU A 320 -21.55 -6.98 12.40
N VAL A 321 -22.20 -7.70 11.50
CA VAL A 321 -22.92 -8.94 11.78
C VAL A 321 -22.37 -10.04 10.88
N PHE A 322 -21.79 -11.07 11.49
CA PHE A 322 -21.20 -12.21 10.79
C PHE A 322 -22.25 -13.32 10.68
N TRP A 323 -22.81 -13.48 9.50
CA TRP A 323 -23.73 -14.56 9.15
C TRP A 323 -22.93 -15.71 8.55
N VAL A 324 -23.15 -16.92 9.05
CA VAL A 324 -22.48 -18.11 8.53
C VAL A 324 -23.54 -19.11 8.08
N ASP A 325 -23.38 -19.61 6.87
CA ASP A 325 -24.17 -20.68 6.30
C ASP A 325 -24.29 -21.86 7.28
N GLN A 326 -25.51 -22.36 7.47
CA GLN A 326 -25.76 -23.51 8.33
C GLN A 326 -25.05 -24.78 7.84
N ALA A 327 -24.82 -24.92 6.53
CA ALA A 327 -24.03 -26.02 6.00
C ALA A 327 -22.58 -25.99 6.50
N LEU A 328 -21.95 -24.82 6.50
CA LEU A 328 -20.56 -24.63 6.97
C LEU A 328 -20.40 -24.86 8.47
N THR A 329 -21.37 -24.40 9.28
CA THR A 329 -21.36 -24.62 10.72
C THR A 329 -21.65 -26.09 11.07
N THR A 330 -22.57 -26.74 10.35
CA THR A 330 -22.87 -28.17 10.52
C THR A 330 -21.67 -29.05 10.14
N ALA A 331 -20.97 -28.69 9.07
CA ALA A 331 -19.74 -29.35 8.65
C ALA A 331 -18.53 -29.02 9.52
N ARG A 332 -18.67 -28.03 10.44
CA ARG A 332 -17.59 -27.50 11.28
C ARG A 332 -16.41 -26.92 10.48
N THR A 333 -16.68 -26.47 9.26
CA THR A 333 -15.70 -25.77 8.40
C THR A 333 -15.44 -24.36 8.93
N VAL A 334 -16.51 -23.66 9.33
CA VAL A 334 -16.44 -22.30 9.89
C VAL A 334 -17.12 -22.31 11.26
N GLU A 335 -16.31 -22.08 12.29
CA GLU A 335 -16.74 -21.89 13.68
C GLU A 335 -16.25 -20.52 14.18
N ALA A 336 -16.47 -20.21 15.46
CA ALA A 336 -16.06 -18.94 16.05
C ALA A 336 -14.55 -18.66 15.86
N ALA A 337 -13.72 -19.71 15.83
CA ALA A 337 -12.29 -19.61 15.64
C ALA A 337 -11.88 -19.00 14.28
N GLN A 338 -12.65 -19.24 13.21
CA GLN A 338 -12.39 -18.68 11.88
C GLN A 338 -12.88 -17.24 11.76
N ILE A 339 -13.90 -16.84 12.53
CA ILE A 339 -14.44 -15.47 12.53
C ILE A 339 -13.60 -14.52 13.41
N GLU A 340 -12.98 -15.02 14.47
CA GLU A 340 -12.25 -14.17 15.43
C GLU A 340 -11.08 -13.38 14.81
N PRO A 341 -10.26 -13.92 13.88
CA PRO A 341 -9.29 -13.14 13.13
C PRO A 341 -9.93 -11.97 12.38
N LEU A 342 -11.03 -12.21 11.66
CA LEU A 342 -11.75 -11.16 10.93
C LEU A 342 -12.22 -10.06 11.88
N LYS A 343 -12.76 -10.43 13.05
CA LYS A 343 -13.21 -9.45 14.05
C LYS A 343 -12.07 -8.59 14.56
N ARG A 344 -10.93 -9.19 14.90
CA ARG A 344 -9.74 -8.43 15.34
C ARG A 344 -9.26 -7.45 14.28
N SER A 345 -9.38 -7.82 13.00
CA SER A 345 -8.99 -6.97 11.88
C SER A 345 -9.99 -5.84 11.61
N PHE A 346 -11.29 -6.08 11.77
CA PHE A 346 -12.34 -5.17 11.28
C PHE A 346 -13.06 -4.34 12.34
N CYS A 347 -13.20 -4.88 13.55
CA CYS A 347 -14.03 -4.29 14.60
C CYS A 347 -13.30 -3.19 15.38
N GLY A 348 -14.09 -2.39 16.09
CA GLY A 348 -13.61 -1.32 16.96
C GLY A 348 -13.17 -0.06 16.23
N ASP A 349 -12.96 1.01 17.00
CA ASP A 349 -12.73 2.37 16.52
C ASP A 349 -11.43 2.52 15.71
N GLN A 350 -10.56 1.51 15.73
CA GLN A 350 -9.28 1.47 15.01
C GLN A 350 -9.19 0.30 14.02
N GLY A 351 -10.27 -0.47 13.86
CA GLY A 351 -10.35 -1.60 12.94
C GLY A 351 -10.49 -1.16 11.48
N GLY A 352 -10.37 -2.13 10.57
CA GLY A 352 -10.46 -1.93 9.13
C GLY A 352 -11.70 -1.15 8.69
N PHE A 353 -12.87 -1.47 9.26
CA PHE A 353 -14.10 -0.76 8.94
C PHE A 353 -14.00 0.74 9.27
N ALA A 354 -13.66 1.06 10.52
CA ALA A 354 -13.56 2.45 10.98
C ALA A 354 -12.56 3.27 10.14
N ARG A 355 -11.46 2.65 9.70
CA ARG A 355 -10.44 3.31 8.88
C ARG A 355 -10.88 3.56 7.45
N VAL A 356 -11.60 2.63 6.83
CA VAL A 356 -12.22 2.88 5.51
C VAL A 356 -13.20 4.03 5.61
N ILE A 357 -14.07 4.03 6.61
CA ILE A 357 -15.03 5.12 6.85
C ILE A 357 -14.32 6.45 7.14
N ALA A 358 -13.22 6.44 7.89
CA ALA A 358 -12.43 7.66 8.15
C ALA A 358 -11.76 8.22 6.88
N MET A 359 -11.39 7.36 5.91
CA MET A 359 -10.79 7.79 4.64
C MET A 359 -11.82 8.25 3.61
N LEU A 360 -12.91 7.50 3.45
CA LEU A 360 -13.84 7.67 2.33
C LEU A 360 -15.18 8.26 2.75
N GLY A 361 -15.49 8.34 4.04
CA GLY A 361 -16.82 8.67 4.54
C GLY A 361 -17.66 7.41 4.80
N ASP A 362 -18.82 7.62 5.45
CA ASP A 362 -19.74 6.51 5.79
C ASP A 362 -20.29 5.80 4.54
N VAL A 363 -20.80 4.58 4.68
CA VAL A 363 -21.25 3.71 3.58
C VAL A 363 -22.11 4.45 2.56
N TRP A 364 -23.07 5.25 3.03
CA TRP A 364 -23.99 6.00 2.18
C TRP A 364 -23.47 7.35 1.71
N GLY A 365 -22.39 7.89 2.28
CA GLY A 365 -21.86 9.24 2.00
C GLY A 365 -22.61 10.41 2.65
N GLY A 366 -23.70 10.17 3.40
CA GLY A 366 -24.49 11.21 4.08
C GLY A 366 -26.00 10.97 4.02
N SER A 367 -26.82 11.95 4.44
CA SER A 367 -28.29 11.82 4.52
C SER A 367 -29.03 11.81 3.18
N GLU A 368 -28.33 11.97 2.05
CA GLU A 368 -28.93 12.19 0.72
C GLU A 368 -29.50 10.92 0.05
N VAL A 369 -29.22 9.74 0.58
CA VAL A 369 -29.79 8.46 0.07
C VAL A 369 -31.32 8.41 0.23
N ALA A 370 -31.89 9.27 1.08
CA ALA A 370 -33.33 9.40 1.31
C ALA A 370 -34.17 9.65 0.04
N ASN A 371 -33.55 10.09 -1.07
CA ASN A 371 -34.24 10.39 -2.33
C ASN A 371 -34.27 9.23 -3.35
N ARG A 372 -33.74 8.05 -3.01
CA ARG A 372 -33.75 6.88 -3.91
C ARG A 372 -34.81 5.86 -3.45
N PRO A 373 -36.01 5.83 -4.08
CA PRO A 373 -37.15 5.06 -3.55
C PRO A 373 -37.00 3.53 -3.66
N TRP A 374 -36.03 3.03 -4.42
CA TRP A 374 -35.72 1.60 -4.51
C TRP A 374 -34.63 1.15 -3.53
N LEU A 375 -33.83 2.04 -2.96
CA LEU A 375 -32.77 1.68 -2.02
C LEU A 375 -33.31 1.57 -0.60
N ILE A 376 -32.81 0.59 0.16
CA ILE A 376 -33.07 0.50 1.59
C ILE A 376 -32.60 1.79 2.27
N GLN A 377 -33.39 2.28 3.24
CA GLN A 377 -33.13 3.55 3.90
C GLN A 377 -32.70 3.32 5.35
N GLU A 378 -32.05 4.33 5.91
CA GLU A 378 -31.73 4.41 7.32
C GLU A 378 -31.97 5.83 7.84
N SER A 379 -31.86 6.02 9.15
CA SER A 379 -31.96 7.34 9.76
C SER A 379 -30.72 7.62 10.60
N ALA A 380 -30.43 8.90 10.87
CA ALA A 380 -29.33 9.28 11.76
C ALA A 380 -29.46 8.67 13.18
N ALA A 381 -30.68 8.33 13.62
CA ALA A 381 -30.93 7.68 14.90
C ALA A 381 -30.81 6.15 14.85
N GLN A 382 -30.83 5.55 13.66
CA GLN A 382 -30.82 4.11 13.47
C GLN A 382 -30.14 3.77 12.14
N LEU A 383 -28.82 3.59 12.20
CA LEU A 383 -27.99 3.15 11.07
C LEU A 383 -28.20 1.66 10.82
N GLN A 384 -28.05 1.24 9.57
CA GLN A 384 -28.09 -0.18 9.23
C GLN A 384 -26.79 -0.91 9.60
N ASP A 385 -26.95 -2.14 10.08
CA ASP A 385 -25.86 -3.09 10.27
C ASP A 385 -25.23 -3.46 8.92
N VAL A 386 -23.91 -3.66 8.92
CA VAL A 386 -23.18 -4.20 7.76
C VAL A 386 -22.99 -5.70 7.97
N ASN A 387 -23.47 -6.48 7.01
CA ASN A 387 -23.59 -7.93 7.12
C ASN A 387 -22.48 -8.60 6.30
N ILE A 388 -21.68 -9.41 6.97
CA ILE A 388 -20.63 -10.23 6.36
C ILE A 388 -21.18 -11.65 6.27
N VAL A 389 -21.45 -12.11 5.04
CA VAL A 389 -22.15 -13.38 4.81
C VAL A 389 -21.18 -14.43 4.31
N VAL A 390 -20.92 -15.45 5.13
CA VAL A 390 -19.96 -16.52 4.85
C VAL A 390 -20.70 -17.72 4.27
N THR A 391 -20.37 -18.11 3.03
CA THR A 391 -21.01 -19.22 2.31
C THR A 391 -20.08 -19.78 1.22
N ASP A 392 -20.35 -21.00 0.76
CA ASP A 392 -19.66 -21.64 -0.37
C ASP A 392 -20.54 -21.72 -1.63
N HIS A 393 -21.67 -21.00 -1.68
CA HIS A 393 -22.56 -21.01 -2.84
C HIS A 393 -22.09 -20.16 -4.02
N MET A 394 -21.04 -19.34 -3.83
CA MET A 394 -20.60 -18.32 -4.78
C MET A 394 -19.92 -18.90 -6.03
N GLY A 395 -20.72 -19.14 -7.07
CA GLY A 395 -20.27 -19.66 -8.34
C GLY A 395 -20.30 -21.18 -8.41
N ALA A 396 -20.40 -21.73 -9.62
CA ALA A 396 -20.47 -23.17 -9.89
C ALA A 396 -19.32 -24.00 -9.28
N ASP A 397 -18.16 -23.37 -9.02
CA ASP A 397 -16.97 -23.99 -8.42
C ASP A 397 -16.56 -23.40 -7.04
N ALA A 398 -17.39 -22.52 -6.44
CA ALA A 398 -17.15 -21.91 -5.12
C ALA A 398 -15.77 -21.23 -4.95
N SER A 399 -15.20 -20.63 -5.99
CA SER A 399 -13.82 -20.14 -5.95
C SER A 399 -13.69 -18.61 -5.79
N ALA A 400 -14.76 -17.82 -5.88
CA ALA A 400 -14.64 -16.38 -5.62
C ALA A 400 -14.27 -16.12 -4.14
N ALA A 401 -13.30 -15.24 -3.87
CA ALA A 401 -12.91 -14.90 -2.50
C ALA A 401 -14.05 -14.19 -1.73
N GLY A 402 -14.74 -13.29 -2.41
CA GLY A 402 -15.89 -12.56 -1.92
C GLY A 402 -16.51 -11.77 -3.05
N TYR A 403 -17.63 -11.11 -2.75
CA TYR A 403 -18.20 -10.10 -3.63
C TYR A 403 -19.11 -9.14 -2.88
N PHE A 404 -19.11 -7.90 -3.34
CA PHE A 404 -20.16 -6.93 -3.14
C PHE A 404 -21.08 -6.87 -4.36
N TYR A 405 -22.39 -6.75 -4.13
CA TYR A 405 -23.36 -6.50 -5.20
C TYR A 405 -24.46 -5.56 -4.72
N GLY A 406 -24.57 -4.39 -5.36
CA GLY A 406 -25.45 -3.30 -4.95
C GLY A 406 -26.93 -3.65 -4.94
N LEU A 407 -27.34 -4.66 -5.72
CA LEU A 407 -28.71 -5.18 -5.75
C LEU A 407 -29.21 -5.61 -4.36
N ASN A 408 -28.31 -6.13 -3.51
CA ASN A 408 -28.63 -6.51 -2.13
C ASN A 408 -29.12 -5.34 -1.26
N ASN A 409 -28.81 -4.11 -1.68
CA ASN A 409 -29.14 -2.89 -0.95
C ASN A 409 -30.44 -2.25 -1.45
N SER A 410 -31.20 -2.93 -2.31
CA SER A 410 -32.50 -2.45 -2.81
C SER A 410 -33.65 -3.09 -2.05
N TYR A 411 -34.78 -2.39 -1.90
CA TYR A 411 -36.03 -3.02 -1.49
C TYR A 411 -36.42 -4.12 -2.48
N ARG A 412 -37.13 -5.12 -1.98
CA ARG A 412 -37.63 -6.24 -2.76
C ARG A 412 -39.00 -5.93 -3.36
N TRP A 413 -39.11 -6.01 -4.68
CA TRP A 413 -40.37 -5.79 -5.40
C TRP A 413 -40.65 -6.96 -6.34
N ARG A 414 -41.88 -7.49 -6.29
CA ARG A 414 -42.31 -8.55 -7.22
C ARG A 414 -42.23 -8.04 -8.65
N ASN A 415 -41.81 -8.92 -9.58
CA ASN A 415 -41.68 -8.63 -11.00
C ASN A 415 -40.77 -7.43 -11.31
N SER A 416 -39.70 -7.27 -10.52
CA SER A 416 -38.64 -6.29 -10.75
C SER A 416 -37.28 -6.98 -10.75
N ARG A 417 -36.24 -6.29 -11.24
CA ARG A 417 -34.86 -6.77 -11.11
C ARG A 417 -34.40 -6.94 -9.65
N TYR A 418 -35.02 -6.23 -8.71
CA TYR A 418 -34.75 -6.34 -7.27
C TYR A 418 -35.53 -7.47 -6.57
N ALA A 419 -36.23 -8.33 -7.31
CA ALA A 419 -37.09 -9.37 -6.74
C ALA A 419 -36.36 -10.36 -5.83
N ASN A 420 -35.04 -10.45 -5.93
CA ASN A 420 -34.19 -11.37 -5.16
C ASN A 420 -33.23 -10.64 -4.20
N SER A 421 -33.41 -9.33 -4.01
CA SER A 421 -32.63 -8.55 -3.04
C SER A 421 -32.68 -9.17 -1.63
N ASN A 422 -31.55 -9.05 -0.92
CA ASN A 422 -31.42 -9.39 0.50
C ASN A 422 -31.84 -8.24 1.44
N GLU A 423 -32.22 -7.08 0.89
CA GLU A 423 -32.63 -5.87 1.61
C GLU A 423 -31.68 -5.51 2.78
N ALA A 424 -30.37 -5.62 2.56
CA ALA A 424 -29.36 -5.45 3.59
C ALA A 424 -28.04 -4.93 2.99
N LEU A 425 -27.37 -4.05 3.73
CA LEU A 425 -25.96 -3.74 3.50
C LEU A 425 -25.15 -5.02 3.73
N ALA A 426 -24.73 -5.66 2.64
CA ALA A 426 -24.08 -6.96 2.71
C ALA A 426 -23.02 -7.14 1.64
N PHE A 427 -21.99 -7.91 2.00
CA PHE A 427 -21.07 -8.54 1.07
C PHE A 427 -20.80 -9.98 1.52
N PHE A 428 -20.48 -10.81 0.54
CA PHE A 428 -20.37 -12.26 0.70
C PHE A 428 -18.90 -12.68 0.65
N VAL A 429 -18.58 -13.77 1.35
CA VAL A 429 -17.21 -14.23 1.58
C VAL A 429 -17.18 -15.75 1.57
N ASN A 430 -16.16 -16.35 0.95
CA ASN A 430 -16.09 -17.82 0.80
C ASN A 430 -15.74 -18.49 2.11
N GLY A 431 -16.52 -19.50 2.50
CA GLY A 431 -16.39 -20.17 3.79
C GLY A 431 -15.21 -21.13 3.86
N THR A 432 -15.06 -22.01 2.88
CA THR A 432 -13.96 -22.99 2.83
C THR A 432 -12.60 -22.30 2.69
N GLY A 433 -12.51 -21.28 1.85
CA GLY A 433 -11.32 -20.47 1.69
C GLY A 433 -11.02 -19.59 2.93
N LEU A 434 -12.05 -19.03 3.58
CA LEU A 434 -11.87 -18.35 4.86
C LEU A 434 -11.28 -19.30 5.90
N ALA A 435 -11.78 -20.53 5.97
CA ALA A 435 -11.29 -21.53 6.90
C ALA A 435 -9.83 -21.92 6.64
N SER A 436 -9.39 -21.93 5.37
CA SER A 436 -8.02 -22.26 4.98
C SER A 436 -7.04 -21.08 5.15
N ASN A 437 -7.47 -19.84 4.90
CA ASN A 437 -6.60 -18.67 4.94
C ASN A 437 -7.28 -17.41 5.53
N PRO A 438 -7.53 -17.34 6.84
CA PRO A 438 -8.21 -16.20 7.46
C PRO A 438 -7.57 -14.83 7.20
N THR A 439 -6.24 -14.78 7.05
CA THR A 439 -5.50 -13.54 6.77
C THR A 439 -5.83 -12.98 5.39
N PHE A 440 -5.86 -13.82 4.36
CA PHE A 440 -6.25 -13.40 3.01
C PHE A 440 -7.67 -12.82 3.00
N TYR A 441 -8.58 -13.48 3.72
CA TYR A 441 -9.98 -13.10 3.77
C TYR A 441 -10.24 -11.85 4.62
N ALA A 442 -9.41 -11.56 5.64
CA ALA A 442 -9.43 -10.28 6.34
C ALA A 442 -9.12 -9.10 5.39
N SER A 443 -8.19 -9.30 4.44
CA SER A 443 -7.93 -8.33 3.37
C SER A 443 -9.11 -8.21 2.40
N THR A 444 -9.77 -9.33 2.06
CA THR A 444 -10.97 -9.31 1.20
C THR A 444 -12.11 -8.51 1.82
N LEU A 445 -12.26 -8.47 3.16
CA LEU A 445 -13.30 -7.65 3.77
C LEU A 445 -13.12 -6.14 3.47
N VAL A 446 -11.89 -5.59 3.50
CA VAL A 446 -11.69 -4.16 3.15
C VAL A 446 -11.87 -3.89 1.67
N HIS A 447 -11.62 -4.90 0.85
CA HIS A 447 -11.87 -4.88 -0.58
C HIS A 447 -13.36 -4.72 -0.88
N GLU A 448 -14.19 -5.63 -0.37
CA GLU A 448 -15.65 -5.57 -0.61
C GLU A 448 -16.31 -4.35 0.05
N LEU A 449 -15.81 -3.94 1.22
CA LEU A 449 -16.27 -2.69 1.85
C LEU A 449 -15.95 -1.47 0.99
N THR A 450 -14.80 -1.46 0.31
CA THR A 450 -14.43 -0.38 -0.60
C THR A 450 -15.45 -0.27 -1.74
N HIS A 451 -15.76 -1.39 -2.41
CA HIS A 451 -16.77 -1.44 -3.47
C HIS A 451 -18.14 -0.95 -2.99
N MET A 452 -18.54 -1.34 -1.77
CA MET A 452 -19.79 -0.88 -1.18
C MET A 452 -19.82 0.65 -1.02
N VAL A 453 -18.72 1.24 -0.53
CA VAL A 453 -18.60 2.68 -0.31
C VAL A 453 -18.53 3.43 -1.66
N THR A 454 -17.74 2.98 -2.63
CA THR A 454 -17.62 3.65 -3.94
C THR A 454 -18.89 3.57 -4.75
N TYR A 455 -19.62 2.45 -4.71
CA TYR A 455 -20.92 2.34 -5.36
C TYR A 455 -21.90 3.38 -4.82
N HIS A 456 -22.03 3.52 -3.50
CA HIS A 456 -23.00 4.46 -2.95
C HIS A 456 -22.58 5.91 -3.12
N GLN A 457 -21.34 6.25 -2.77
CA GLN A 457 -20.89 7.64 -2.82
C GLN A 457 -20.57 8.10 -4.24
N GLY A 458 -19.91 7.26 -5.04
CA GLY A 458 -19.57 7.55 -6.43
C GLY A 458 -20.79 7.38 -7.32
N THR A 459 -21.26 6.15 -7.48
CA THR A 459 -22.30 5.84 -8.46
C THR A 459 -23.65 6.44 -8.05
N ILE A 460 -24.17 6.10 -6.87
CA ILE A 460 -25.54 6.47 -6.51
C ILE A 460 -25.70 7.96 -6.20
N GLN A 461 -24.78 8.56 -5.45
CA GLN A 461 -24.89 9.98 -5.08
C GLN A 461 -24.46 10.92 -6.20
N ARG A 462 -23.39 10.58 -6.94
CA ARG A 462 -22.76 11.52 -7.88
C ARG A 462 -22.91 11.15 -9.34
N GLY A 463 -23.49 9.99 -9.66
CA GLY A 463 -23.57 9.51 -11.03
C GLY A 463 -22.23 9.07 -11.61
N LEU A 464 -21.24 8.80 -10.75
CA LEU A 464 -19.87 8.45 -11.14
C LEU A 464 -19.70 6.93 -11.16
N LEU A 465 -19.47 6.37 -12.35
CA LEU A 465 -19.16 4.96 -12.54
C LEU A 465 -17.79 4.86 -13.21
N HIS A 466 -16.81 4.33 -12.50
CA HIS A 466 -15.51 4.05 -13.09
C HIS A 466 -15.49 2.70 -13.81
N ASP A 467 -14.56 2.57 -14.72
CA ASP A 467 -14.25 1.31 -15.39
C ASP A 467 -13.76 0.28 -14.37
N ALA A 468 -13.96 -0.99 -14.71
CA ALA A 468 -13.71 -2.16 -13.87
C ALA A 468 -12.31 -2.14 -13.26
N TRP A 469 -11.31 -1.89 -14.10
CA TRP A 469 -9.91 -1.87 -13.69
C TRP A 469 -9.63 -0.83 -12.60
N LEU A 470 -10.33 0.32 -12.61
CA LEU A 470 -10.08 1.40 -11.67
C LEU A 470 -10.80 1.16 -10.35
N GLU A 471 -12.04 0.67 -10.35
CA GLU A 471 -12.75 0.25 -9.13
C GLU A 471 -11.97 -0.85 -8.37
N GLU A 472 -11.40 -1.81 -9.10
CA GLU A 472 -10.62 -2.90 -8.51
C GLU A 472 -9.24 -2.44 -8.02
N THR A 473 -8.59 -1.57 -8.78
CA THR A 473 -7.34 -0.91 -8.35
C THR A 473 -7.58 -0.09 -7.08
N ALA A 474 -8.71 0.59 -7.00
CA ALA A 474 -9.18 1.33 -5.83
C ALA A 474 -9.37 0.45 -4.59
N ALA A 475 -10.08 -0.67 -4.73
CA ALA A 475 -10.26 -1.65 -3.65
C ALA A 475 -8.92 -2.23 -3.17
N MET A 476 -8.01 -2.56 -4.10
CA MET A 476 -6.65 -3.01 -3.80
C MET A 476 -5.76 -1.90 -3.20
N ALA A 477 -6.05 -0.62 -3.46
CA ALA A 477 -5.37 0.49 -2.80
C ALA A 477 -5.71 0.52 -1.31
N THR A 478 -6.97 0.28 -0.95
CA THR A 478 -7.38 0.13 0.46
C THR A 478 -6.72 -1.10 1.10
N GLU A 479 -6.64 -2.23 0.40
CA GLU A 479 -5.93 -3.43 0.89
C GLU A 479 -4.47 -3.11 1.28
N ASP A 480 -3.72 -2.43 0.41
CA ASP A 480 -2.33 -2.05 0.69
C ASP A 480 -2.20 -1.00 1.79
N LEU A 481 -3.06 0.02 1.80
CA LEU A 481 -3.07 1.09 2.81
C LEU A 481 -3.30 0.57 4.23
N LEU A 482 -4.18 -0.42 4.37
CA LEU A 482 -4.64 -0.93 5.66
C LEU A 482 -3.99 -2.26 6.07
N ALA A 483 -3.16 -2.87 5.21
CA ALA A 483 -2.53 -4.17 5.43
C ALA A 483 -1.92 -4.33 6.82
N GLU A 484 -1.08 -3.39 7.27
CA GLU A 484 -0.42 -3.51 8.58
C GLU A 484 -1.40 -3.41 9.76
N THR A 485 -2.57 -2.80 9.56
CA THR A 485 -3.63 -2.74 10.58
C THR A 485 -4.46 -4.03 10.58
N ILE A 486 -4.92 -4.46 9.41
CA ILE A 486 -5.89 -5.56 9.30
C ILE A 486 -5.22 -6.92 9.32
N THR A 487 -3.99 -7.02 8.83
CA THR A 487 -3.20 -8.24 8.71
C THR A 487 -1.73 -7.93 9.02
N PRO A 488 -1.36 -7.60 10.28
CA PRO A 488 0.00 -7.19 10.62
C PRO A 488 1.05 -8.17 10.12
N GLY A 489 2.08 -7.67 9.41
CA GLY A 489 3.13 -8.50 8.81
C GLY A 489 2.73 -9.25 7.54
N ALA A 490 1.51 -9.11 7.04
CA ALA A 490 1.05 -9.67 5.77
C ALA A 490 0.37 -8.61 4.91
N ASN A 491 0.86 -8.40 3.69
CA ASN A 491 0.24 -7.51 2.72
C ASN A 491 -0.07 -8.30 1.45
N LYS A 492 -1.37 -8.44 1.14
CA LYS A 492 -1.85 -9.26 0.02
C LYS A 492 -1.31 -8.78 -1.34
N ILE A 493 -1.16 -7.47 -1.50
CA ILE A 493 -0.64 -6.87 -2.73
C ILE A 493 0.83 -7.22 -2.93
N VAL A 494 1.65 -7.03 -1.90
CA VAL A 494 3.10 -7.29 -1.94
C VAL A 494 3.42 -8.78 -2.06
N ILE A 495 2.68 -9.63 -1.35
CA ILE A 495 2.98 -11.06 -1.22
C ILE A 495 2.38 -11.88 -2.37
N PHE A 496 1.26 -11.46 -2.96
CA PHE A 496 0.55 -12.25 -3.97
C PHE A 496 0.37 -11.52 -5.30
N ARG A 497 -0.20 -10.30 -5.29
CA ARG A 497 -0.54 -9.57 -6.52
C ARG A 497 0.71 -9.17 -7.32
N LEU A 498 1.71 -8.61 -6.65
CA LEU A 498 2.96 -8.21 -7.30
C LEU A 498 3.72 -9.41 -7.91
N PRO A 499 3.89 -10.55 -7.21
CA PRO A 499 4.40 -11.78 -7.82
C PRO A 499 3.57 -12.28 -9.00
N SER A 500 2.24 -12.16 -8.97
CA SER A 500 1.39 -12.50 -10.12
C SER A 500 1.73 -11.64 -11.34
N TYR A 501 1.95 -10.34 -11.12
CA TYR A 501 2.33 -9.44 -12.19
C TYR A 501 3.74 -9.73 -12.75
N LEU A 502 4.70 -10.08 -11.90
CA LEU A 502 6.02 -10.54 -12.34
C LEU A 502 5.92 -11.79 -13.25
N ARG A 503 5.02 -12.71 -12.92
CA ARG A 503 4.78 -13.96 -13.68
C ARG A 503 4.06 -13.73 -15.01
N SER A 504 3.36 -12.61 -15.19
CA SER A 504 2.68 -12.30 -16.46
C SER A 504 3.62 -11.81 -17.55
N GLY A 505 4.86 -11.44 -17.18
CA GLY A 505 5.81 -10.86 -18.12
C GLY A 505 5.49 -9.41 -18.51
N GLY A 506 4.48 -8.80 -17.88
CA GLY A 506 4.01 -7.44 -18.15
C GLY A 506 3.01 -7.31 -19.29
N SER A 507 2.79 -8.36 -20.09
CA SER A 507 1.94 -8.39 -21.29
C SER A 507 0.44 -8.41 -20.98
N VAL A 508 0.02 -7.57 -20.03
CA VAL A 508 -1.35 -7.40 -19.57
C VAL A 508 -1.77 -5.99 -19.93
N ALA A 509 -2.89 -5.84 -20.64
CA ALA A 509 -3.49 -4.53 -20.85
C ALA A 509 -4.35 -4.19 -19.63
N MET A 510 -3.83 -3.34 -18.74
CA MET A 510 -4.51 -3.03 -17.46
C MET A 510 -5.90 -2.43 -17.66
N ILE A 511 -6.18 -1.70 -18.74
CA ILE A 511 -7.51 -1.10 -18.95
C ILE A 511 -8.53 -2.04 -19.59
N ASP A 512 -8.10 -3.18 -20.17
CA ASP A 512 -8.96 -4.12 -20.88
C ASP A 512 -9.40 -5.27 -19.94
N TRP A 513 -10.29 -4.99 -18.97
CA TRP A 513 -10.73 -6.00 -17.98
C TRP A 513 -11.98 -6.80 -18.40
N LEU A 514 -12.84 -6.24 -19.25
CA LEU A 514 -14.17 -6.81 -19.53
C LEU A 514 -14.17 -8.01 -20.50
N GLU A 515 -13.00 -8.48 -20.92
CA GLU A 515 -12.81 -9.66 -21.78
C GLU A 515 -12.18 -10.86 -21.02
N GLY A 516 -12.51 -11.02 -19.74
CA GLY A 516 -12.02 -12.14 -18.93
C GLY A 516 -10.75 -11.81 -18.16
N ALA A 517 -10.79 -10.73 -17.37
CA ALA A 517 -9.74 -10.39 -16.42
C ALA A 517 -9.33 -11.60 -15.58
N ASP A 518 -8.02 -11.79 -15.43
CA ASP A 518 -7.44 -12.91 -14.71
C ASP A 518 -6.51 -12.41 -13.59
N SER A 519 -5.79 -13.34 -12.96
CA SER A 519 -4.84 -13.02 -11.90
C SER A 519 -3.71 -12.07 -12.33
N ALA A 520 -3.46 -11.90 -13.62
CA ALA A 520 -2.50 -10.96 -14.15
C ALA A 520 -3.07 -9.53 -14.19
N ASN A 521 -4.36 -9.36 -14.50
CA ASN A 521 -5.07 -8.08 -14.39
C ASN A 521 -5.08 -7.57 -12.95
N TYR A 522 -5.48 -8.41 -11.98
CA TYR A 522 -5.42 -8.06 -10.56
C TYR A 522 -3.98 -7.83 -10.09
N GLY A 523 -3.03 -8.62 -10.60
CA GLY A 523 -1.61 -8.39 -10.34
C GLY A 523 -1.16 -7.00 -10.78
N ALA A 524 -1.52 -6.59 -11.98
CA ALA A 524 -1.19 -5.28 -12.54
C ALA A 524 -1.86 -4.14 -11.77
N GLY A 525 -3.18 -4.22 -11.54
CA GLY A 525 -3.95 -3.21 -10.80
C GLY A 525 -3.50 -3.06 -9.34
N GLY A 526 -3.30 -4.18 -8.63
CA GLY A 526 -2.78 -4.17 -7.26
C GLY A 526 -1.37 -3.58 -7.20
N SER A 527 -0.50 -3.93 -8.15
CA SER A 527 0.84 -3.35 -8.22
C SER A 527 0.81 -1.84 -8.47
N LEU A 528 -0.10 -1.35 -9.33
CA LEU A 528 -0.32 0.08 -9.54
C LEU A 528 -0.80 0.77 -8.26
N ALA A 529 -1.81 0.21 -7.60
CA ALA A 529 -2.33 0.73 -6.34
C ALA A 529 -1.23 0.88 -5.27
N ALA A 530 -0.47 -0.19 -5.02
CA ALA A 530 0.64 -0.17 -4.09
C ALA A 530 1.72 0.85 -4.47
N PHE A 531 2.04 0.96 -5.77
CA PHE A 531 3.02 1.92 -6.25
C PHE A 531 2.55 3.37 -6.04
N LEU A 532 1.31 3.69 -6.40
CA LEU A 532 0.73 5.02 -6.22
C LEU A 532 0.58 5.38 -4.75
N ASN A 533 0.17 4.44 -3.88
CA ASN A 533 0.12 4.66 -2.44
C ASN A 533 1.50 5.04 -1.86
N ARG A 534 2.57 4.41 -2.35
CA ARG A 534 3.93 4.73 -1.89
C ARG A 534 4.38 6.11 -2.36
N ARG A 535 3.91 6.56 -3.52
CA ARG A 535 4.25 7.86 -4.11
C ARG A 535 3.40 9.02 -3.57
N TYR A 536 2.12 8.79 -3.32
CA TYR A 536 1.12 9.85 -3.14
C TYR A 536 0.23 9.65 -1.90
N GLY A 537 0.47 8.60 -1.11
CA GLY A 537 -0.40 8.23 0.00
C GLY A 537 -1.83 7.89 -0.46
N SER A 538 -2.81 8.15 0.40
CA SER A 538 -4.24 7.88 0.15
C SER A 538 -4.93 8.95 -0.72
N GLY A 539 -4.25 10.05 -1.07
CA GLY A 539 -4.88 11.24 -1.65
C GLY A 539 -5.50 11.00 -3.03
N TRP A 540 -4.74 10.41 -3.95
CA TRP A 540 -5.22 10.08 -5.30
C TRP A 540 -6.46 9.17 -5.26
N TRP A 541 -6.46 8.22 -4.33
CA TRP A 541 -7.53 7.27 -4.11
C TRP A 541 -8.80 7.96 -3.60
N ARG A 542 -8.71 8.75 -2.51
CA ARG A 542 -9.86 9.50 -1.99
C ARG A 542 -10.47 10.43 -3.05
N GLN A 543 -9.61 11.05 -3.87
CA GLN A 543 -10.04 11.95 -4.93
C GLN A 543 -10.73 11.25 -6.11
N LEU A 544 -10.58 9.92 -6.28
CA LEU A 544 -11.35 9.19 -7.28
C LEU A 544 -12.85 9.26 -7.02
N VAL A 545 -13.24 9.28 -5.74
CA VAL A 545 -14.63 9.46 -5.35
C VAL A 545 -15.01 10.93 -5.33
N THR A 546 -14.16 11.84 -4.84
CA THR A 546 -14.54 13.25 -4.60
C THR A 546 -14.38 14.19 -5.80
N ASP A 547 -13.42 13.95 -6.70
CA ASP A 547 -12.98 14.96 -7.67
C ASP A 547 -13.23 14.53 -9.13
N CYS A 548 -13.49 13.25 -9.37
CA CYS A 548 -13.82 12.75 -10.70
C CYS A 548 -15.22 13.16 -11.16
N SER A 549 -15.36 13.34 -12.48
CA SER A 549 -16.60 13.65 -13.17
C SER A 549 -17.05 12.47 -14.02
N ALA A 550 -18.35 12.21 -14.08
CA ALA A 550 -18.95 11.20 -14.95
C ALA A 550 -18.78 11.48 -16.46
N THR A 551 -18.31 12.68 -16.82
CA THR A 551 -18.11 13.10 -18.23
C THR A 551 -16.74 12.77 -18.80
N VAL A 552 -15.81 12.24 -17.99
CA VAL A 552 -14.47 11.84 -18.43
C VAL A 552 -14.27 10.35 -18.20
N SER A 553 -13.44 9.72 -19.03
CA SER A 553 -13.09 8.30 -18.81
C SER A 553 -12.25 8.13 -17.54
N SER A 554 -12.27 6.93 -16.97
CA SER A 554 -11.51 6.55 -15.77
C SER A 554 -10.01 6.83 -15.94
N TYR A 555 -9.47 6.53 -17.11
CA TYR A 555 -8.07 6.81 -17.45
C TYR A 555 -7.78 8.32 -17.38
N ILE A 556 -8.62 9.15 -17.99
CA ILE A 556 -8.45 10.61 -17.99
C ILE A 556 -8.65 11.19 -16.60
N CYS A 557 -9.57 10.63 -15.79
CA CYS A 557 -9.69 11.07 -14.42
C CYS A 557 -8.43 10.78 -13.61
N LEU A 558 -7.95 9.53 -13.60
CA LEU A 558 -6.76 9.17 -12.84
C LEU A 558 -5.53 9.96 -13.30
N ASP A 559 -5.33 10.12 -14.62
CA ASP A 559 -4.27 10.98 -15.16
C ASP A 559 -4.35 12.42 -14.63
N THR A 560 -5.55 13.00 -14.61
CA THR A 560 -5.79 14.36 -14.10
C THR A 560 -5.45 14.47 -12.61
N LEU A 561 -5.87 13.50 -11.80
CA LEU A 561 -5.59 13.48 -10.36
C LEU A 561 -4.09 13.34 -10.10
N LEU A 562 -3.41 12.46 -10.82
CA LEU A 562 -1.96 12.27 -10.69
C LEU A 562 -1.19 13.53 -11.08
N ARG A 563 -1.61 14.23 -12.14
CA ARG A 563 -1.01 15.53 -12.51
C ARG A 563 -1.19 16.58 -11.40
N ARG A 564 -2.37 16.64 -10.79
CA ARG A 564 -2.62 17.53 -9.63
C ARG A 564 -1.76 17.17 -8.43
N ALA A 565 -1.45 15.89 -8.25
CA ALA A 565 -0.52 15.40 -7.22
C ALA A 565 0.97 15.61 -7.57
N GLY A 566 1.29 16.22 -8.72
CA GLY A 566 2.66 16.55 -9.13
C GLY A 566 3.32 15.53 -10.06
N SER A 567 2.58 14.54 -10.58
CA SER A 567 3.06 13.60 -11.60
C SER A 567 3.09 14.22 -13.01
N GLU A 568 3.85 13.63 -13.95
CA GLU A 568 3.68 13.90 -15.39
C GLU A 568 2.42 13.25 -15.99
N GLY A 569 1.68 12.47 -15.20
CA GLY A 569 0.44 11.78 -15.59
C GLY A 569 0.54 10.26 -15.54
N LEU A 570 -0.57 9.59 -15.82
CA LEU A 570 -0.71 8.14 -15.64
C LEU A 570 0.28 7.35 -16.51
N ALA A 571 0.54 7.79 -17.74
CA ALA A 571 1.51 7.12 -18.60
C ALA A 571 2.95 7.16 -18.06
N ASP A 572 3.31 8.20 -17.29
CA ASP A 572 4.61 8.28 -16.62
C ASP A 572 4.68 7.34 -15.41
N GLU A 573 3.63 7.36 -14.58
CA GLU A 573 3.51 6.45 -13.44
C GLU A 573 3.52 4.98 -13.87
N TRP A 574 2.84 4.68 -14.97
CA TRP A 574 2.78 3.34 -15.54
C TRP A 574 4.17 2.84 -15.93
N GLU A 575 4.95 3.66 -16.65
CA GLU A 575 6.32 3.29 -16.99
C GLU A 575 7.21 3.09 -15.76
N ARG A 576 7.12 3.99 -14.78
CA ARG A 576 7.92 3.87 -13.56
C ARG A 576 7.53 2.63 -12.76
N LEU A 577 6.25 2.28 -12.72
CA LEU A 577 5.77 1.02 -12.17
C LEU A 577 6.41 -0.16 -12.92
N GLY A 578 6.35 -0.19 -14.26
CA GLY A 578 6.95 -1.25 -15.06
C GLY A 578 8.45 -1.41 -14.79
N SER A 579 9.17 -0.30 -14.74
CA SER A 579 10.59 -0.26 -14.39
C SER A 579 10.86 -0.71 -12.94
N SER A 580 9.93 -0.44 -12.02
CA SER A 580 10.02 -0.86 -10.62
C SER A 580 9.79 -2.36 -10.43
N VAL A 581 8.83 -2.91 -11.17
CA VAL A 581 8.48 -4.33 -11.13
C VAL A 581 9.51 -5.13 -11.91
N PHE A 582 9.66 -4.85 -13.19
CA PHE A 582 10.46 -5.65 -14.10
C PHE A 582 11.93 -5.26 -14.09
N GLY A 583 12.33 -4.04 -13.75
CA GLY A 583 13.74 -3.68 -13.61
C GLY A 583 14.45 -4.36 -12.43
N GLY A 584 13.69 -4.97 -11.50
CA GLY A 584 14.23 -5.61 -10.30
C GLY A 584 14.79 -4.57 -9.33
N MET A 585 13.98 -3.61 -8.90
CA MET A 585 14.40 -2.57 -7.98
C MET A 585 14.56 -3.11 -6.55
N PRO A 586 15.63 -2.72 -5.84
CA PRO A 586 15.77 -3.05 -4.44
C PRO A 586 14.73 -2.29 -3.59
N GLN A 587 14.34 -2.85 -2.45
CA GLN A 587 13.41 -2.17 -1.53
C GLN A 587 14.01 -0.86 -0.98
N ARG A 588 15.30 -0.89 -0.67
CA ARG A 588 16.09 0.26 -0.18
C ARG A 588 17.04 0.68 -1.27
N HIS A 589 17.37 1.97 -1.31
CA HIS A 589 18.31 2.51 -2.29
C HIS A 589 17.89 2.33 -3.76
N ALA A 590 16.59 2.15 -4.02
CA ALA A 590 16.07 2.40 -5.37
C ALA A 590 16.17 3.90 -5.68
N PRO A 591 16.45 4.29 -6.92
CA PRO A 591 16.41 5.69 -7.31
C PRO A 591 15.01 6.25 -7.10
N TRP A 592 14.92 7.55 -6.83
CA TRP A 592 13.63 8.16 -6.56
C TRP A 592 12.61 7.93 -7.68
N GLY A 593 11.36 7.71 -7.28
CA GLY A 593 10.26 7.43 -8.21
C GLY A 593 10.26 6.00 -8.74
N TYR A 594 11.10 5.12 -8.19
CA TYR A 594 11.16 3.70 -8.52
C TYR A 594 11.14 2.83 -7.25
N GLY A 595 10.76 1.56 -7.43
CA GLY A 595 10.71 0.55 -6.39
C GLY A 595 9.46 0.60 -5.51
N PHE A 596 9.41 -0.31 -4.54
CA PHE A 596 8.34 -0.40 -3.54
C PHE A 596 8.94 -0.19 -2.14
N PRO A 597 9.39 1.03 -1.80
CA PRO A 597 9.97 1.30 -0.50
C PRO A 597 8.92 1.15 0.59
N GLN A 598 9.39 0.86 1.81
CA GLN A 598 8.58 1.05 3.00
C GLN A 598 8.37 2.55 3.23
N VAL A 599 7.13 2.96 3.49
CA VAL A 599 6.78 4.36 3.73
C VAL A 599 5.66 4.48 4.74
N GLN A 600 5.65 5.59 5.47
CA GLN A 600 4.53 5.98 6.31
C GLN A 600 3.85 7.22 5.72
N TRP A 601 2.52 7.17 5.58
CA TRP A 601 1.68 8.28 5.13
C TRP A 601 0.52 8.45 6.10
N GLU A 602 0.32 9.65 6.65
CA GLU A 602 -0.84 9.94 7.53
C GLU A 602 -1.00 8.92 8.69
N GLY A 603 0.12 8.39 9.21
CA GLY A 603 0.13 7.36 10.25
C GLY A 603 -0.03 5.92 9.76
N LEU A 604 -0.36 5.69 8.49
CA LEU A 604 -0.45 4.36 7.85
C LEU A 604 0.92 3.89 7.38
N TRP A 605 1.26 2.64 7.71
CA TRP A 605 2.52 2.00 7.32
C TRP A 605 2.33 1.10 6.11
N LEU A 606 3.07 1.37 5.03
CA LEU A 606 3.08 0.55 3.82
C LEU A 606 4.31 -0.34 3.79
N MET A 607 4.09 -1.65 3.69
CA MET A 607 5.14 -2.67 3.64
C MET A 607 6.04 -2.46 2.41
N GLY A 608 7.37 -2.46 2.59
CA GLY A 608 8.29 -2.43 1.46
C GLY A 608 8.52 -3.81 0.84
N THR A 609 8.99 -3.87 -0.40
CA THR A 609 9.41 -5.13 -1.04
C THR A 609 10.52 -4.90 -2.06
N ASP A 610 11.33 -5.94 -2.26
CA ASP A 610 12.47 -5.97 -3.17
C ASP A 610 12.11 -6.83 -4.38
N THR A 611 11.88 -6.20 -5.53
CA THR A 611 11.53 -6.93 -6.76
C THR A 611 12.75 -7.61 -7.38
N ALA A 612 13.97 -7.21 -7.01
CA ALA A 612 15.20 -7.92 -7.39
C ALA A 612 15.27 -9.30 -6.72
N GLN A 613 14.83 -9.41 -5.46
CA GLN A 613 14.76 -10.68 -4.73
C GLN A 613 13.62 -11.58 -5.21
N GLN A 614 12.64 -11.02 -5.92
CA GLN A 614 11.54 -11.77 -6.53
C GLN A 614 11.84 -12.22 -7.97
N ALA A 615 13.11 -12.25 -8.38
CA ALA A 615 13.51 -12.62 -9.73
C ALA A 615 13.01 -14.00 -10.19
N THR A 616 12.79 -14.96 -9.28
CA THR A 616 12.25 -16.29 -9.62
C THR A 616 10.80 -16.26 -10.10
N ASN A 617 10.04 -15.22 -9.77
CA ASN A 617 8.69 -15.02 -10.28
C ASN A 617 8.67 -14.43 -11.69
N ARG A 618 9.81 -13.91 -12.18
CA ARG A 618 9.88 -13.24 -13.48
C ARG A 618 9.82 -14.25 -14.60
N LYS A 619 8.78 -14.14 -15.43
CA LYS A 619 8.63 -14.91 -16.67
C LYS A 619 8.60 -13.94 -17.85
N PRO A 620 9.75 -13.57 -18.43
CA PRO A 620 9.78 -12.60 -19.53
C PRO A 620 8.96 -13.11 -20.70
N ALA A 621 8.02 -12.30 -21.18
CA ALA A 621 7.43 -12.54 -22.48
C ALA A 621 8.53 -12.40 -23.54
N SER A 622 8.56 -13.29 -24.55
CA SER A 622 9.48 -13.11 -25.67
C SER A 622 9.10 -11.82 -26.40
N ILE A 623 9.89 -10.75 -26.25
CA ILE A 623 9.64 -9.47 -26.93
C ILE A 623 9.46 -9.69 -28.44
N ASN A 624 10.28 -10.58 -29.01
CA ASN A 624 10.23 -10.91 -30.44
C ASN A 624 9.05 -11.82 -30.82
N GLY A 625 8.35 -12.41 -29.86
CA GLY A 625 7.15 -13.23 -30.04
C GLY A 625 5.85 -12.54 -29.62
N LEU A 626 5.90 -11.26 -29.25
CA LEU A 626 4.69 -10.48 -28.98
C LEU A 626 3.83 -10.39 -30.23
N THR A 627 2.52 -10.51 -30.08
CA THR A 627 1.53 -10.33 -31.15
C THR A 627 0.78 -9.01 -31.01
N ARG A 628 0.73 -8.45 -29.80
CA ARG A 628 0.08 -7.20 -29.42
C ARG A 628 0.93 -6.50 -28.37
N PHE A 629 1.00 -5.17 -28.42
CA PHE A 629 1.51 -4.35 -27.31
C PHE A 629 0.41 -3.41 -26.85
N GLY A 630 -0.42 -3.92 -25.94
CA GLY A 630 -1.68 -3.32 -25.55
C GLY A 630 -1.53 -1.99 -24.83
N GLY A 631 -2.60 -1.18 -24.82
CA GLY A 631 -2.70 -0.01 -23.95
C GLY A 631 -2.46 -0.40 -22.49
N THR A 632 -1.72 0.42 -21.75
CA THR A 632 -1.28 0.12 -20.36
C THR A 632 -0.62 -1.26 -20.25
N GLY A 633 0.25 -1.60 -21.20
CA GLY A 633 1.01 -2.85 -21.23
C GLY A 633 2.49 -2.65 -20.94
N HIS A 634 3.14 -3.71 -20.46
CA HIS A 634 4.59 -3.79 -20.30
C HIS A 634 5.17 -4.98 -21.06
N THR A 635 6.46 -4.93 -21.35
CA THR A 635 7.26 -6.11 -21.70
C THR A 635 8.72 -5.82 -21.37
N TYR A 636 9.54 -6.85 -21.22
CA TYR A 636 10.94 -6.64 -20.87
C TYR A 636 11.87 -7.73 -21.39
N LEU A 637 13.15 -7.38 -21.46
CA LEU A 637 14.26 -8.28 -21.73
C LEU A 637 15.22 -8.21 -20.57
N ASP A 638 15.52 -9.35 -19.97
CA ASP A 638 16.70 -9.50 -19.13
C ASP A 638 17.93 -9.82 -19.96
N ASP A 639 19.01 -9.14 -19.64
CA ASP A 639 20.31 -9.24 -20.27
C ASP A 639 21.41 -9.08 -19.21
N GLN A 640 22.65 -9.30 -19.61
CA GLN A 640 23.80 -9.08 -18.75
C GLN A 640 24.94 -8.44 -19.51
N VAL A 641 25.77 -7.68 -18.79
CA VAL A 641 27.02 -7.17 -19.35
C VAL A 641 27.93 -8.35 -19.70
N PRO A 642 28.38 -8.49 -20.96
CA PRO A 642 29.22 -9.62 -21.37
C PRO A 642 30.51 -9.72 -20.55
N ALA A 643 31.04 -10.94 -20.44
CA ALA A 643 32.32 -11.17 -19.80
C ALA A 643 33.43 -10.30 -20.42
N GLY A 644 34.20 -9.61 -19.58
CA GLY A 644 35.29 -8.73 -20.01
C GLY A 644 34.86 -7.40 -20.65
N ALA A 645 33.55 -7.12 -20.76
CA ALA A 645 33.07 -5.85 -21.28
C ALA A 645 32.96 -4.78 -20.17
N THR A 646 33.37 -3.56 -20.49
CA THR A 646 33.16 -2.35 -19.66
C THR A 646 32.09 -1.41 -20.24
N ARG A 647 31.40 -1.88 -21.29
CA ARG A 647 30.38 -1.15 -22.02
C ARG A 647 29.26 -2.13 -22.43
N TYR A 648 28.03 -1.72 -22.23
CA TYR A 648 26.85 -2.46 -22.66
C TYR A 648 26.30 -1.83 -23.94
N GLN A 649 26.13 -2.64 -25.00
CA GLN A 649 25.68 -2.15 -26.31
C GLN A 649 24.63 -3.04 -26.96
N ARG A 650 23.50 -2.43 -27.37
CA ARG A 650 22.51 -3.03 -28.27
C ARG A 650 22.19 -2.08 -29.41
N ARG A 651 22.05 -2.61 -30.62
CA ARG A 651 21.74 -1.83 -31.82
C ARG A 651 20.34 -2.10 -32.36
N GLY A 652 19.70 -1.06 -32.88
CA GLY A 652 18.40 -1.16 -33.54
C GLY A 652 17.27 -1.56 -32.60
N VAL A 653 17.30 -1.08 -31.35
CA VAL A 653 16.18 -1.22 -30.42
C VAL A 653 15.01 -0.39 -30.94
N ARG A 654 13.84 -1.01 -31.12
CA ARG A 654 12.65 -0.31 -31.63
C ARG A 654 11.77 0.11 -30.46
N VAL A 655 11.51 1.41 -30.37
CA VAL A 655 10.59 2.03 -29.42
C VAL A 655 9.36 2.54 -30.19
N PRO A 656 8.20 1.87 -30.10
CA PRO A 656 6.99 2.29 -30.81
C PRO A 656 6.53 3.71 -30.45
N ALA A 657 5.76 4.33 -31.34
CA ALA A 657 5.14 5.63 -31.10
C ALA A 657 4.30 5.63 -29.81
N GLY A 658 4.41 6.69 -29.01
CA GLY A 658 3.68 6.86 -27.75
C GLY A 658 4.18 6.02 -26.56
N THR A 659 5.23 5.20 -26.76
CA THR A 659 5.75 4.27 -25.74
C THR A 659 7.10 4.73 -25.18
N VAL A 660 7.53 4.05 -24.11
CA VAL A 660 8.79 4.36 -23.41
C VAL A 660 9.67 3.12 -23.35
N LEU A 661 10.96 3.32 -23.60
CA LEU A 661 12.02 2.37 -23.25
C LEU A 661 12.73 2.87 -21.99
N THR A 662 12.85 1.99 -21.01
CA THR A 662 13.68 2.20 -19.82
C THR A 662 14.74 1.11 -19.74
N VAL A 663 16.00 1.50 -19.51
CA VAL A 663 17.12 0.58 -19.31
C VAL A 663 17.54 0.69 -17.85
N VAL A 664 17.55 -0.45 -17.15
CA VAL A 664 17.93 -0.54 -15.73
C VAL A 664 19.21 -1.35 -15.63
N VAL A 665 20.25 -0.79 -15.00
CA VAL A 665 21.53 -1.46 -14.72
C VAL A 665 21.73 -1.57 -13.22
N ARG A 666 22.10 -2.77 -12.76
CA ARG A 666 22.33 -3.09 -11.33
C ARG A 666 23.62 -3.90 -11.17
#